data_AF-A0A7V7ZHI4-F1
#
_entry.id   AF-A0A7V7ZHI4-F1
#
_cell.length_a   1.000
_cell.length_b   1.000
_cell.length_c   1.000
_cell.angle_alpha   90.00
_cell.angle_beta   90.00
_cell.angle_gamma   90.00
#
_symmetry.space_group_name_H-M   'P 1'
#
loop_
_entity.id
_entity.type
_entity.pdbx_description
1 polymer ?
#
loop_
_entity_poly.entity_id
_entity_poly.type
_entity_poly.pdbx_seq_one_letter_code
_entity_poly.pdbx_strand_id
1 'polypeptide(L)'
;MYIRWVIARSLAVCALLALAVCPAASARAGQQGQGGLEAPLAMANMCGPGTPGEVQFTLAATGDTFPHENIQAVGEAQGYGVLFDQVRPFLQAADLAYTNFDGAMLEGAGYTGYPMFNYNPALAAALRDAGVDLVSTANNHILDRGPEGIDATLKVLAANGIQQHGTVPSAEASAPHPPYLRLPVAHDGVTITLGFVSATWGTNGNPDPQGQVNLLYGSSDYGQQGGVRQQILDAVAQARRETDLVVVAAHWGHEYQFTPDQSQLDAARLLAEAGADVILGAQSHTLQPVDILQHNGRQTLVIYSLANFLASQGAYQAEFYSATSVIFYVGLVRTPDGGVRVSGYRYLPTIHVENDTRPAPIPQEGYEQVVAHVRQMMRDPHGLRQLPPAAAALPQQLPICQELRPAQGAQPVGGDFAQLYRTLGGDAPVALSDAVAALGLPSGPAAPALSGDCATTLPVLTTPNQRLEYHADAPWPYRVVGTQLGAAVYQRRYHPAELARGDMGDITNPTFQSFYQRYGGTPIFGLPISGELDEGGTKVQYFERARFELSVDAAATAPLGQQVRLGRLSEEYGGIEAMCGLPAPTAAPAATAVPVVATAAAPAPAAPVPLAAWVALALLASVAVGFGGGWLVFRSTMPAGVAPGARSRSLRGQQASGGFTYYGEPAGQSDLPPAHADLLRDLLGLPPTPVWQEDDDDGDLLTPADEDDLRELRVDLGAPRSDEDVLRHLLGV
;
A
#
# COMPACT_ATOMS: atom_id res chain seq x y z
N MET A 1 -17.25 -3.94 -75.53
CA MET A 1 -16.35 -3.16 -76.42
C MET A 1 -17.11 -1.91 -76.81
N TYR A 2 -16.48 -0.71 -76.75
CA TYR A 2 -17.07 0.63 -76.98
C TYR A 2 -18.17 1.04 -75.97
N ILE A 3 -17.99 2.04 -75.09
CA ILE A 3 -17.63 3.47 -75.25
C ILE A 3 -18.78 4.31 -75.84
N ARG A 4 -19.16 5.38 -75.12
CA ARG A 4 -20.33 6.29 -75.31
C ARG A 4 -21.66 5.61 -74.94
N TRP A 5 -22.51 6.09 -74.02
CA TRP A 5 -22.65 7.39 -73.32
C TRP A 5 -22.89 7.07 -71.81
N VAL A 6 -22.62 7.90 -70.80
CA VAL A 6 -22.84 9.33 -70.62
C VAL A 6 -21.75 9.91 -69.69
N ILE A 7 -21.02 10.92 -70.17
CA ILE A 7 -20.28 11.87 -69.33
C ILE A 7 -21.04 13.20 -69.40
N ALA A 8 -20.91 14.03 -68.35
CA ALA A 8 -21.45 15.40 -68.25
C ALA A 8 -22.97 15.54 -68.02
N ARG A 9 -23.42 15.10 -66.84
CA ARG A 9 -24.26 15.97 -65.97
C ARG A 9 -23.75 15.94 -64.53
N SER A 10 -22.75 16.79 -64.30
CA SER A 10 -22.04 16.92 -63.04
C SER A 10 -22.83 17.71 -61.97
N LEU A 11 -22.45 17.54 -60.70
CA LEU A 11 -22.53 18.57 -59.64
C LEU A 11 -23.91 18.94 -59.03
N ALA A 12 -24.87 18.02 -58.83
CA ALA A 12 -26.12 18.36 -58.13
C ALA A 12 -26.76 17.31 -57.18
N VAL A 13 -26.21 16.10 -57.00
CA VAL A 13 -26.93 15.01 -56.27
C VAL A 13 -26.16 14.39 -55.10
N CYS A 14 -24.85 14.61 -54.95
CA CYS A 14 -24.06 14.01 -53.85
C CYS A 14 -24.21 14.69 -52.47
N ALA A 15 -25.15 15.62 -52.29
CA ALA A 15 -25.25 16.46 -51.09
C ALA A 15 -26.42 16.13 -50.13
N LEU A 16 -27.28 15.15 -50.46
CA LEU A 16 -28.57 14.98 -49.76
C LEU A 16 -28.95 13.54 -49.34
N LEU A 17 -27.97 12.62 -49.25
CA LEU A 17 -28.20 11.24 -48.76
C LEU A 17 -27.19 10.79 -47.68
N ALA A 18 -26.70 11.72 -46.87
CA ALA A 18 -25.79 11.46 -45.74
C ALA A 18 -26.44 11.65 -44.34
N LEU A 19 -27.78 11.61 -44.27
CA LEU A 19 -28.55 11.86 -43.04
C LEU A 19 -29.73 10.89 -42.90
N ALA A 20 -29.47 9.60 -42.62
CA ALA A 20 -30.46 8.65 -42.08
C ALA A 20 -29.87 7.27 -41.66
N VAL A 21 -28.78 7.22 -40.89
CA VAL A 21 -28.46 6.04 -40.07
C VAL A 21 -27.94 6.51 -38.71
N CYS A 22 -28.74 6.29 -37.67
CA CYS A 22 -28.25 6.38 -36.29
C CYS A 22 -27.55 5.06 -35.93
N PRO A 23 -26.24 5.04 -35.66
CA PRO A 23 -25.70 4.08 -34.71
C PRO A 23 -26.05 4.58 -33.31
N ALA A 24 -26.70 3.72 -32.51
CA ALA A 24 -26.88 4.00 -31.09
C ALA A 24 -25.53 4.23 -30.42
N ALA A 25 -25.48 5.12 -29.43
CA ALA A 25 -24.27 5.45 -28.71
C ALA A 25 -23.77 4.23 -27.91
N SER A 26 -22.88 3.44 -28.51
CA SER A 26 -22.03 2.51 -27.77
C SER A 26 -21.05 3.33 -26.94
N ALA A 27 -21.39 3.54 -25.67
CA ALA A 27 -20.47 4.09 -24.69
C ALA A 27 -19.26 3.14 -24.60
N ARG A 28 -18.16 3.50 -25.27
CA ARG A 28 -16.88 2.84 -25.08
C ARG A 28 -16.41 3.14 -23.66
N ALA A 29 -16.45 2.14 -22.79
CA ALA A 29 -15.71 2.15 -21.54
C ALA A 29 -14.24 2.50 -21.88
N GLY A 30 -13.77 3.64 -21.37
CA GLY A 30 -12.46 4.16 -21.71
C GLY A 30 -11.37 3.37 -21.00
N GLN A 31 -10.43 2.80 -21.76
CA GLN A 31 -9.22 2.21 -21.19
C GLN A 31 -8.48 3.23 -20.33
N GLN A 32 -8.39 3.00 -19.02
CA GLN A 32 -7.36 3.63 -18.20
C GLN A 32 -6.01 3.02 -18.60
N GLY A 33 -5.19 3.76 -19.34
CA GLY A 33 -3.80 3.38 -19.60
C GLY A 33 -2.98 3.42 -18.31
N GLN A 34 -1.87 2.66 -18.28
CA GLN A 34 -1.02 2.45 -17.10
C GLN A 34 -0.57 3.74 -16.38
N GLY A 35 -0.44 4.87 -17.09
CA GLY A 35 -0.07 6.17 -16.51
C GLY A 35 -1.10 6.77 -15.51
N GLY A 36 -2.26 6.15 -15.30
CA GLY A 36 -3.24 6.59 -14.30
C GLY A 36 -2.89 6.22 -12.84
N LEU A 37 -2.01 5.23 -12.62
CA LEU A 37 -1.75 4.66 -11.29
C LEU A 37 -0.75 5.45 -10.44
N GLU A 38 0.06 6.31 -11.06
CA GLU A 38 1.06 7.14 -10.35
C GLU A 38 0.43 8.37 -9.66
N ALA A 39 -0.74 8.83 -10.14
CA ALA A 39 -1.41 10.00 -9.61
C ALA A 39 -2.00 9.73 -8.21
N PRO A 40 -1.87 10.65 -7.23
CA PRO A 40 -2.45 10.50 -5.89
C PRO A 40 -3.95 10.25 -5.92
N LEU A 41 -4.42 9.25 -5.18
CA LEU A 41 -5.82 8.85 -5.17
C LEU A 41 -6.59 9.71 -4.15
N ALA A 42 -6.75 11.00 -4.46
CA ALA A 42 -7.51 11.94 -3.63
C ALA A 42 -9.00 11.54 -3.44
N MET A 43 -9.52 10.68 -4.32
CA MET A 43 -10.85 10.07 -4.26
C MET A 43 -10.95 8.84 -3.33
N ALA A 44 -9.84 8.39 -2.71
CA ALA A 44 -9.79 7.17 -1.89
C ALA A 44 -10.67 7.21 -0.62
N ASN A 45 -11.05 8.41 -0.17
CA ASN A 45 -11.94 8.60 0.97
C ASN A 45 -13.39 8.62 0.47
N MET A 46 -14.00 7.44 0.39
CA MET A 46 -15.39 7.22 -0.02
C MET A 46 -16.38 7.28 1.16
N CYS A 47 -15.95 7.91 2.27
CA CYS A 47 -16.85 8.16 3.39
C CYS A 47 -17.93 9.12 2.92
N GLY A 48 -19.18 8.67 3.01
CA GLY A 48 -20.35 9.48 2.74
C GLY A 48 -20.46 10.67 3.71
N PRO A 49 -21.59 11.38 3.73
CA PRO A 49 -21.73 12.64 4.49
C PRO A 49 -21.62 12.53 6.03
N GLY A 50 -21.28 11.35 6.57
CA GLY A 50 -21.23 11.07 8.00
C GLY A 50 -22.64 10.92 8.58
N THR A 51 -23.49 10.13 7.91
CA THR A 51 -24.92 10.02 8.25
C THR A 51 -25.08 9.48 9.68
N PRO A 52 -25.78 10.19 10.58
CA PRO A 52 -26.03 9.69 11.93
C PRO A 52 -26.72 8.32 11.90
N GLY A 53 -26.17 7.35 12.64
CA GLY A 53 -26.65 5.97 12.66
C GLY A 53 -26.02 5.04 11.61
N GLU A 54 -25.02 5.48 10.84
CA GLU A 54 -24.15 4.57 10.10
C GLU A 54 -23.37 3.65 11.07
N VAL A 55 -23.37 2.33 10.81
CA VAL A 55 -22.53 1.36 11.52
C VAL A 55 -21.35 0.99 10.63
N GLN A 56 -20.13 1.11 11.16
CA GLN A 56 -18.89 0.82 10.45
C GLN A 56 -18.40 -0.59 10.77
N PHE A 57 -17.84 -1.25 9.76
CA PHE A 57 -17.15 -2.53 9.86
C PHE A 57 -15.78 -2.39 9.18
N THR A 58 -14.80 -3.14 9.65
CA THR A 58 -13.44 -3.16 9.09
C THR A 58 -13.04 -4.55 8.68
N LEU A 59 -12.66 -4.73 7.42
CA LEU A 59 -11.98 -5.92 6.90
C LEU A 59 -10.48 -5.64 6.88
N ALA A 60 -9.68 -6.40 7.64
CA ALA A 60 -8.23 -6.45 7.46
C ALA A 60 -7.86 -7.49 6.38
N ALA A 61 -6.92 -7.15 5.51
CA ALA A 61 -6.41 -8.01 4.45
C ALA A 61 -4.89 -7.95 4.44
N THR A 62 -4.25 -9.12 4.44
CA THR A 62 -2.81 -9.29 4.24
C THR A 62 -2.56 -10.16 3.01
N GLY A 63 -1.36 -10.07 2.47
CA GLY A 63 -0.97 -10.82 1.28
C GLY A 63 -0.54 -12.25 1.58
N ASP A 64 0.56 -12.67 0.97
CA ASP A 64 0.96 -14.07 0.88
C ASP A 64 1.53 -14.60 2.21
N THR A 65 0.90 -15.64 2.75
CA THR A 65 1.38 -16.44 3.90
C THR A 65 1.92 -17.76 3.37
N PHE A 66 3.25 -17.84 3.23
CA PHE A 66 3.98 -19.00 2.72
C PHE A 66 5.34 -19.13 3.43
N PRO A 67 5.33 -19.53 4.72
CA PRO A 67 6.52 -19.52 5.56
C PRO A 67 7.59 -20.48 5.02
N HIS A 68 8.73 -19.93 4.65
CA HIS A 68 9.91 -20.69 4.24
C HIS A 68 10.54 -21.41 5.45
N GLU A 69 11.52 -22.29 5.20
CA GLU A 69 12.13 -23.19 6.19
C GLU A 69 12.63 -22.46 7.45
N ASN A 70 13.19 -21.26 7.28
CA ASN A 70 13.69 -20.44 8.39
C ASN A 70 12.56 -19.89 9.28
N ILE A 71 11.42 -19.49 8.71
CA ILE A 71 10.23 -19.06 9.46
C ILE A 71 9.60 -20.28 10.16
N GLN A 72 9.48 -21.41 9.46
CA GLN A 72 8.96 -22.64 10.05
C GLN A 72 9.86 -23.13 11.20
N ALA A 73 11.19 -23.06 11.06
CA ALA A 73 12.12 -23.40 12.15
C ALA A 73 11.92 -22.55 13.41
N VAL A 74 11.55 -21.26 13.28
CA VAL A 74 11.14 -20.43 14.43
C VAL A 74 9.83 -20.93 15.03
N GLY A 75 8.83 -21.25 14.19
CA GLY A 75 7.55 -21.81 14.61
C GLY A 75 7.67 -23.17 15.33
N GLU A 76 8.53 -24.07 14.85
CA GLU A 76 8.83 -25.35 15.51
C GLU A 76 9.59 -25.17 16.83
N ALA A 77 10.56 -24.25 16.88
CA ALA A 77 11.41 -24.06 18.06
C ALA A 77 10.73 -23.28 19.21
N GLN A 78 9.81 -22.37 18.88
CA GLN A 78 9.22 -21.42 19.84
C GLN A 78 7.68 -21.48 19.90
N GLY A 79 7.04 -22.22 19.00
CA GLY A 79 5.59 -22.24 18.79
C GLY A 79 5.15 -21.20 17.77
N TYR A 80 4.35 -21.62 16.78
CA TYR A 80 3.91 -20.77 15.65
C TYR A 80 3.21 -19.46 16.06
N GLY A 81 2.65 -19.37 17.27
CA GLY A 81 2.07 -18.15 17.81
C GLY A 81 3.04 -16.95 17.81
N VAL A 82 4.34 -17.17 18.02
CA VAL A 82 5.34 -16.07 18.11
C VAL A 82 5.55 -15.33 16.79
N LEU A 83 5.17 -15.95 15.66
CA LEU A 83 5.32 -15.37 14.33
C LEU A 83 4.43 -14.13 14.12
N PHE A 84 3.34 -14.04 14.88
CA PHE A 84 2.33 -12.99 14.72
C PHE A 84 2.37 -11.93 15.82
N ASP A 85 3.26 -12.02 16.83
CA ASP A 85 3.18 -11.16 18.02
C ASP A 85 3.27 -9.65 17.73
N GLN A 86 3.99 -9.25 16.67
CA GLN A 86 4.11 -7.84 16.28
C GLN A 86 2.88 -7.30 15.51
N VAL A 87 2.06 -8.19 14.94
CA VAL A 87 0.91 -7.85 14.07
C VAL A 87 -0.45 -8.28 14.62
N ARG A 88 -0.49 -9.19 15.60
CA ARG A 88 -1.72 -9.68 16.27
C ARG A 88 -2.63 -8.53 16.75
N PRO A 89 -2.16 -7.47 17.43
CA PRO A 89 -3.04 -6.37 17.86
C PRO A 89 -3.67 -5.59 16.69
N PHE A 90 -3.02 -5.61 15.52
CA PHE A 90 -3.45 -4.91 14.33
C PHE A 90 -4.50 -5.70 13.55
N LEU A 91 -4.32 -7.03 13.44
CA LEU A 91 -5.32 -7.95 12.88
C LEU A 91 -6.58 -8.01 13.75
N GLN A 92 -6.43 -8.13 15.07
CA GLN A 92 -7.54 -8.18 16.04
C GLN A 92 -8.32 -6.85 16.18
N ALA A 93 -7.89 -5.76 15.54
CA ALA A 93 -8.59 -4.47 15.53
C ALA A 93 -9.66 -4.35 14.41
N ALA A 94 -9.83 -5.41 13.61
CA ALA A 94 -10.81 -5.53 12.54
C ALA A 94 -11.94 -6.51 12.91
N ASP A 95 -13.08 -6.39 12.23
CA ASP A 95 -14.27 -7.24 12.42
C ASP A 95 -14.19 -8.56 11.64
N LEU A 96 -13.27 -8.62 10.66
CA LEU A 96 -12.93 -9.80 9.88
C LEU A 96 -11.48 -9.62 9.39
N ALA A 97 -10.63 -10.64 9.49
CA ALA A 97 -9.29 -10.61 8.88
C ALA A 97 -9.05 -11.74 7.86
N TYR A 98 -8.40 -11.38 6.76
CA TYR A 98 -8.09 -12.21 5.60
C TYR A 98 -6.57 -12.29 5.34
N THR A 99 -6.07 -13.46 4.91
CA THR A 99 -4.76 -13.60 4.26
C THR A 99 -4.82 -14.57 3.07
N ASN A 100 -3.93 -14.43 2.09
CA ASN A 100 -3.71 -15.50 1.11
C ASN A 100 -2.89 -16.63 1.78
N PHE A 101 -3.41 -17.85 1.81
CA PHE A 101 -2.74 -19.01 2.43
C PHE A 101 -2.17 -19.90 1.32
N ASP A 102 -0.88 -19.74 1.06
CA ASP A 102 -0.23 -20.21 -0.16
C ASP A 102 0.66 -21.41 0.15
N GLY A 103 0.26 -22.62 -0.29
CA GLY A 103 0.83 -23.90 0.15
C GLY A 103 -0.17 -24.82 0.88
N ALA A 104 0.34 -25.93 1.47
CA ALA A 104 -0.47 -27.01 2.01
C ALA A 104 -0.12 -27.41 3.47
N MET A 105 -1.01 -28.17 4.13
CA MET A 105 -0.83 -28.74 5.48
C MET A 105 -1.13 -30.25 5.49
N LEU A 106 -0.25 -31.04 4.88
CA LEU A 106 -0.31 -32.51 4.87
C LEU A 106 0.55 -33.09 6.00
N GLU A 107 -0.11 -33.58 7.06
CA GLU A 107 0.55 -34.24 8.19
C GLU A 107 1.32 -35.51 7.74
N GLY A 108 2.51 -35.73 8.31
CA GLY A 108 3.34 -36.90 8.00
C GLY A 108 4.20 -36.79 6.72
N ALA A 109 3.97 -35.80 5.85
CA ALA A 109 4.78 -35.57 4.65
C ALA A 109 6.09 -34.78 4.90
N GLY A 110 6.35 -34.37 6.15
CA GLY A 110 7.46 -33.48 6.53
C GLY A 110 7.18 -32.01 6.19
N TYR A 111 7.80 -31.08 6.91
CA TYR A 111 7.60 -29.65 6.69
C TYR A 111 8.72 -29.06 5.82
N THR A 112 8.35 -28.24 4.85
CA THR A 112 9.25 -27.73 3.81
C THR A 112 8.83 -26.34 3.34
N GLY A 113 9.79 -25.57 2.85
CA GLY A 113 9.57 -24.34 2.10
C GLY A 113 9.67 -24.59 0.59
N TYR A 114 10.37 -23.68 -0.09
CA TYR A 114 10.51 -23.65 -1.54
C TYR A 114 11.32 -24.87 -2.07
N PRO A 115 10.96 -25.48 -3.22
CA PRO A 115 9.91 -25.09 -4.16
C PRO A 115 8.52 -25.71 -3.89
N MET A 116 8.43 -26.66 -2.96
CA MET A 116 7.21 -27.46 -2.75
C MET A 116 6.81 -27.39 -1.27
N PHE A 117 5.92 -26.46 -0.93
CA PHE A 117 5.64 -26.09 0.45
C PHE A 117 4.82 -27.17 1.19
N ASN A 118 5.05 -27.28 2.50
CA ASN A 118 4.18 -28.00 3.42
C ASN A 118 4.39 -27.50 4.85
N TYR A 119 3.30 -27.19 5.54
CA TYR A 119 3.33 -26.53 6.84
C TYR A 119 2.82 -27.42 7.97
N ASN A 120 3.32 -27.16 9.18
CA ASN A 120 2.77 -27.73 10.39
C ASN A 120 1.33 -27.24 10.62
N PRO A 121 0.34 -28.12 10.86
CA PRO A 121 -1.02 -27.74 11.21
C PRO A 121 -1.15 -26.75 12.38
N ALA A 122 -0.15 -26.64 13.25
CA ALA A 122 -0.07 -25.62 14.30
C ALA A 122 -0.06 -24.17 13.77
N LEU A 123 0.33 -23.95 12.50
CA LEU A 123 0.24 -22.65 11.83
C LEU A 123 -1.22 -22.16 11.75
N ALA A 124 -2.19 -23.06 11.50
CA ALA A 124 -3.61 -22.68 11.42
C ALA A 124 -4.16 -22.21 12.78
N ALA A 125 -3.74 -22.86 13.88
CA ALA A 125 -4.08 -22.40 15.23
C ALA A 125 -3.47 -21.02 15.51
N ALA A 126 -2.21 -20.81 15.14
CA ALA A 126 -1.53 -19.53 15.31
C ALA A 126 -2.14 -18.39 14.47
N LEU A 127 -2.59 -18.67 13.24
CA LEU A 127 -3.34 -17.74 12.38
C LEU A 127 -4.67 -17.36 13.05
N ARG A 128 -5.43 -18.34 13.56
CA ARG A 128 -6.70 -18.08 14.28
C ARG A 128 -6.47 -17.22 15.52
N ASP A 129 -5.46 -17.56 16.33
CA ASP A 129 -5.06 -16.79 17.53
C ASP A 129 -4.51 -15.39 17.18
N ALA A 130 -3.97 -15.20 15.97
CA ALA A 130 -3.56 -13.90 15.46
C ALA A 130 -4.76 -13.01 15.07
N GLY A 131 -5.95 -13.59 14.92
CA GLY A 131 -7.18 -12.91 14.50
C GLY A 131 -7.60 -13.20 13.06
N VAL A 132 -6.95 -14.12 12.34
CA VAL A 132 -7.33 -14.49 10.96
C VAL A 132 -8.58 -15.37 10.98
N ASP A 133 -9.63 -14.91 10.30
CA ASP A 133 -10.91 -15.60 10.18
C ASP A 133 -11.10 -16.30 8.83
N LEU A 134 -10.47 -15.77 7.78
CA LEU A 134 -10.71 -16.14 6.39
C LEU A 134 -9.37 -16.31 5.64
N VAL A 135 -9.29 -17.31 4.76
CA VAL A 135 -8.17 -17.47 3.83
C VAL A 135 -8.61 -17.71 2.39
N SER A 136 -7.75 -17.30 1.45
CA SER A 136 -7.78 -17.85 0.09
C SER A 136 -6.90 -19.09 0.05
N THR A 137 -7.41 -20.17 -0.52
CA THR A 137 -6.65 -21.39 -0.90
C THR A 137 -6.46 -21.48 -2.41
N ALA A 138 -6.97 -20.52 -3.20
CA ALA A 138 -6.68 -20.46 -4.62
C ALA A 138 -5.35 -19.72 -4.85
N ASN A 139 -4.30 -20.50 -5.06
CA ASN A 139 -2.95 -20.04 -5.35
C ASN A 139 -2.17 -21.13 -6.11
N ASN A 140 -0.93 -20.83 -6.49
CA ASN A 140 -0.09 -21.73 -7.28
C ASN A 140 0.53 -22.87 -6.46
N HIS A 141 0.73 -22.71 -5.14
CA HIS A 141 1.33 -23.75 -4.28
C HIS A 141 0.34 -24.69 -3.57
N ILE A 142 -0.98 -24.48 -3.68
CA ILE A 142 -1.98 -25.34 -3.01
C ILE A 142 -1.91 -26.82 -3.42
N LEU A 143 -1.36 -27.11 -4.61
CA LEU A 143 -1.15 -28.47 -5.14
C LEU A 143 0.27 -29.01 -4.95
N ASP A 144 1.15 -28.34 -4.19
CA ASP A 144 2.51 -28.84 -3.88
C ASP A 144 2.49 -30.18 -3.13
N ARG A 145 1.34 -30.56 -2.56
CA ARG A 145 1.08 -31.86 -1.93
C ARG A 145 -0.07 -32.63 -2.58
N GLY A 146 -0.38 -32.29 -3.83
CA GLY A 146 -1.44 -32.92 -4.63
C GLY A 146 -2.86 -32.73 -4.07
N PRO A 147 -3.85 -33.39 -4.69
CA PRO A 147 -5.24 -33.42 -4.21
C PRO A 147 -5.41 -33.74 -2.73
N GLU A 148 -4.63 -34.70 -2.21
CA GLU A 148 -4.63 -35.11 -0.80
C GLU A 148 -4.13 -33.98 0.12
N GLY A 149 -3.21 -33.16 -0.37
CA GLY A 149 -2.74 -31.95 0.29
C GLY A 149 -3.84 -30.90 0.45
N ILE A 150 -4.68 -30.72 -0.57
CA ILE A 150 -5.86 -29.83 -0.49
C ILE A 150 -6.80 -30.35 0.60
N ASP A 151 -7.20 -31.62 0.54
CA ASP A 151 -8.14 -32.22 1.50
C ASP A 151 -7.66 -32.12 2.95
N ALA A 152 -6.37 -32.37 3.19
CA ALA A 152 -5.76 -32.22 4.50
C ALA A 152 -5.78 -30.75 4.98
N THR A 153 -5.43 -29.82 4.10
CA THR A 153 -5.42 -28.37 4.38
C THR A 153 -6.82 -27.88 4.75
N LEU A 154 -7.84 -28.22 3.96
CA LEU A 154 -9.24 -27.87 4.21
C LEU A 154 -9.74 -28.39 5.56
N LYS A 155 -9.39 -29.63 5.91
CA LYS A 155 -9.70 -30.22 7.21
C LYS A 155 -9.03 -29.49 8.37
N VAL A 156 -7.77 -29.09 8.23
CA VAL A 156 -7.02 -28.35 9.27
C VAL A 156 -7.60 -26.93 9.46
N LEU A 157 -7.91 -26.21 8.37
CA LEU A 157 -8.53 -24.88 8.45
C LEU A 157 -9.90 -24.95 9.15
N ALA A 158 -10.76 -25.89 8.74
CA ALA A 158 -12.07 -26.11 9.35
C ALA A 158 -11.99 -26.48 10.84
N ALA A 159 -11.01 -27.31 11.23
CA ALA A 159 -10.80 -27.69 12.64
C ALA A 159 -10.37 -26.50 13.53
N ASN A 160 -9.75 -25.46 12.95
CA ASN A 160 -9.39 -24.22 13.62
C ASN A 160 -10.44 -23.10 13.45
N GLY A 161 -11.58 -23.39 12.83
CA GLY A 161 -12.66 -22.42 12.59
C GLY A 161 -12.32 -21.35 11.55
N ILE A 162 -11.25 -21.52 10.77
CA ILE A 162 -10.88 -20.61 9.68
C ILE A 162 -11.76 -20.92 8.47
N GLN A 163 -12.47 -19.90 7.99
CA GLN A 163 -13.23 -19.95 6.76
C GLN A 163 -12.29 -19.94 5.56
N GLN A 164 -12.66 -20.60 4.45
CA GLN A 164 -11.83 -20.63 3.26
C GLN A 164 -12.67 -20.60 1.98
N HIS A 165 -12.08 -20.08 0.92
CA HIS A 165 -12.57 -20.30 -0.44
C HIS A 165 -11.37 -20.41 -1.39
N GLY A 166 -11.59 -21.04 -2.54
CA GLY A 166 -10.61 -21.14 -3.63
C GLY A 166 -10.33 -22.57 -4.05
N THR A 167 -10.52 -23.50 -3.11
CA THR A 167 -10.52 -24.94 -3.36
C THR A 167 -11.71 -25.64 -2.71
N VAL A 168 -12.02 -26.82 -3.23
CA VAL A 168 -13.05 -27.73 -2.71
C VAL A 168 -12.47 -29.12 -2.39
N PRO A 169 -13.09 -29.91 -1.50
CA PRO A 169 -12.66 -31.28 -1.25
C PRO A 169 -12.76 -32.18 -2.49
N SER A 170 -11.87 -33.16 -2.60
CA SER A 170 -11.84 -34.21 -3.64
C SER A 170 -13.23 -34.80 -3.92
N ALA A 171 -13.90 -35.23 -2.86
CA ALA A 171 -15.23 -35.86 -2.89
C ALA A 171 -16.35 -34.92 -3.35
N GLU A 172 -16.13 -33.61 -3.37
CA GLU A 172 -17.12 -32.58 -3.70
C GLU A 172 -16.83 -31.88 -5.04
N ALA A 173 -15.62 -32.01 -5.61
CA ALA A 173 -15.20 -31.29 -6.82
C ALA A 173 -16.05 -31.57 -8.08
N SER A 174 -16.68 -32.75 -8.16
CA SER A 174 -17.64 -33.09 -9.24
C SER A 174 -19.10 -32.76 -8.92
N ALA A 175 -19.40 -32.26 -7.72
CA ALA A 175 -20.75 -31.93 -7.27
C ALA A 175 -21.03 -30.42 -7.40
N PRO A 176 -22.30 -30.01 -7.61
CA PRO A 176 -22.66 -28.60 -7.56
C PRO A 176 -22.48 -28.03 -6.14
N HIS A 177 -21.44 -27.22 -5.95
CA HIS A 177 -21.20 -26.43 -4.73
C HIS A 177 -21.55 -24.95 -4.96
N PRO A 178 -21.75 -24.15 -3.89
CA PRO A 178 -21.85 -22.70 -4.03
C PRO A 178 -20.62 -22.14 -4.76
N PRO A 179 -20.79 -21.22 -5.74
CA PRO A 179 -19.66 -20.68 -6.50
C PRO A 179 -18.92 -19.54 -5.77
N TYR A 180 -19.40 -19.17 -4.58
CA TYR A 180 -18.81 -18.17 -3.69
C TYR A 180 -19.10 -18.57 -2.23
N LEU A 181 -18.29 -18.06 -1.29
CA LEU A 181 -18.51 -18.23 0.14
C LEU A 181 -19.36 -17.08 0.71
N ARG A 182 -20.46 -17.40 1.40
CA ARG A 182 -21.36 -16.40 2.00
C ARG A 182 -21.00 -16.14 3.47
N LEU A 183 -20.38 -15.00 3.75
CA LEU A 183 -19.84 -14.62 5.07
C LEU A 183 -20.72 -13.56 5.77
N PRO A 184 -21.44 -13.90 6.86
CA PRO A 184 -22.04 -12.89 7.74
C PRO A 184 -20.97 -12.27 8.65
N VAL A 185 -20.90 -10.93 8.68
CA VAL A 185 -20.03 -10.16 9.59
C VAL A 185 -20.92 -9.31 10.50
N ALA A 186 -20.74 -9.40 11.82
CA ALA A 186 -21.61 -8.76 12.80
C ALA A 186 -20.83 -7.78 13.69
N HIS A 187 -21.37 -6.57 13.85
CA HIS A 187 -20.80 -5.49 14.65
C HIS A 187 -21.93 -4.64 15.25
N ASP A 188 -21.83 -4.24 16.53
CA ASP A 188 -22.85 -3.44 17.25
C ASP A 188 -24.31 -3.92 17.08
N GLY A 189 -24.52 -5.24 16.98
CA GLY A 189 -25.83 -5.86 16.79
C GLY A 189 -26.41 -5.74 15.38
N VAL A 190 -25.66 -5.15 14.44
CA VAL A 190 -25.95 -5.11 13.00
C VAL A 190 -25.14 -6.19 12.30
N THR A 191 -25.65 -6.73 11.18
CA THR A 191 -24.96 -7.73 10.37
C THR A 191 -24.99 -7.33 8.91
N ILE A 192 -23.85 -7.48 8.23
CA ILE A 192 -23.72 -7.43 6.77
C ILE A 192 -23.33 -8.81 6.25
N THR A 193 -23.62 -9.09 4.98
CA THR A 193 -23.20 -10.31 4.29
C THR A 193 -22.19 -9.96 3.20
N LEU A 194 -21.01 -10.56 3.25
CA LEU A 194 -20.03 -10.53 2.16
C LEU A 194 -20.15 -11.80 1.32
N GLY A 195 -20.05 -11.66 0.01
CA GLY A 195 -19.82 -12.77 -0.91
C GLY A 195 -18.35 -12.81 -1.24
N PHE A 196 -17.65 -13.87 -0.85
CA PHE A 196 -16.21 -13.99 -1.05
C PHE A 196 -15.92 -15.00 -2.16
N VAL A 197 -15.19 -14.55 -3.19
CA VAL A 197 -14.74 -15.36 -4.33
C VAL A 197 -13.22 -15.32 -4.34
N SER A 198 -12.58 -16.43 -4.72
CA SER A 198 -11.13 -16.48 -4.87
C SER A 198 -10.74 -17.41 -6.00
N ALA A 199 -9.71 -17.01 -6.75
CA ALA A 199 -9.21 -17.73 -7.91
C ALA A 199 -7.72 -17.41 -8.19
N THR A 200 -7.00 -18.36 -8.77
CA THR A 200 -5.56 -18.29 -9.09
C THR A 200 -5.30 -18.34 -10.59
N TRP A 201 -4.23 -17.70 -11.04
CA TRP A 201 -3.74 -17.83 -12.41
C TRP A 201 -3.42 -19.28 -12.80
N GLY A 202 -2.96 -20.11 -11.85
CA GLY A 202 -2.45 -21.45 -12.12
C GLY A 202 -2.00 -22.20 -10.87
N THR A 203 -1.29 -23.31 -11.08
CA THR A 203 -0.92 -24.33 -10.07
C THR A 203 0.55 -24.77 -10.17
N ASN A 204 1.44 -23.91 -10.70
CA ASN A 204 2.84 -24.26 -11.02
C ASN A 204 3.01 -25.48 -11.94
N GLY A 205 1.99 -25.80 -12.75
CA GLY A 205 1.96 -27.00 -13.59
C GLY A 205 1.63 -28.30 -12.82
N ASN A 206 1.42 -28.24 -11.50
CA ASN A 206 0.95 -29.38 -10.73
C ASN A 206 -0.46 -29.78 -11.21
N PRO A 207 -0.71 -31.08 -11.48
CA PRO A 207 -1.96 -31.52 -12.07
C PRO A 207 -3.10 -31.47 -11.04
N ASP A 208 -4.24 -30.94 -11.48
CA ASP A 208 -5.54 -31.03 -10.78
C ASP A 208 -6.46 -32.03 -11.50
N PRO A 209 -6.27 -33.36 -11.31
CA PRO A 209 -7.10 -34.37 -11.98
C PRO A 209 -8.55 -34.41 -11.44
N GLN A 210 -8.85 -33.66 -10.38
CA GLN A 210 -10.14 -33.70 -9.69
C GLN A 210 -10.97 -32.43 -9.93
N GLY A 211 -10.35 -31.33 -10.35
CA GLY A 211 -10.99 -30.03 -10.57
C GLY A 211 -11.25 -29.28 -9.26
N GLN A 212 -10.36 -29.43 -8.28
CA GLN A 212 -10.49 -28.84 -6.95
C GLN A 212 -10.17 -27.34 -6.92
N VAL A 213 -9.41 -26.80 -7.87
CA VAL A 213 -8.89 -25.42 -7.81
C VAL A 213 -9.66 -24.44 -8.70
N ASN A 214 -10.06 -23.30 -8.13
CA ASN A 214 -10.62 -22.17 -8.88
C ASN A 214 -9.54 -21.48 -9.73
N LEU A 215 -9.40 -21.87 -10.99
CA LEU A 215 -8.59 -21.12 -11.95
C LEU A 215 -9.28 -19.82 -12.37
N LEU A 216 -8.54 -18.71 -12.39
CA LEU A 216 -8.95 -17.38 -12.83
C LEU A 216 -8.90 -17.25 -14.35
N TYR A 217 -7.83 -17.78 -14.97
CA TYR A 217 -7.56 -17.70 -16.40
C TYR A 217 -7.88 -19.01 -17.13
N GLY A 218 -7.98 -18.94 -18.46
CA GLY A 218 -8.25 -20.12 -19.30
C GLY A 218 -7.05 -21.07 -19.45
N SER A 219 -5.84 -20.60 -19.16
CA SER A 219 -4.60 -21.37 -19.12
C SER A 219 -4.00 -21.29 -17.72
N SER A 220 -3.38 -22.38 -17.27
CA SER A 220 -2.57 -22.47 -16.06
C SER A 220 -1.07 -22.37 -16.34
N ASP A 221 -0.68 -22.12 -17.60
CA ASP A 221 0.73 -21.96 -17.99
C ASP A 221 1.25 -20.58 -17.58
N TYR A 222 2.36 -20.54 -16.85
CA TYR A 222 2.99 -19.28 -16.45
C TYR A 222 3.40 -18.47 -17.69
N GLY A 223 3.05 -17.17 -17.72
CA GLY A 223 3.23 -16.32 -18.90
C GLY A 223 2.06 -16.30 -19.90
N GLN A 224 1.08 -17.20 -19.80
CA GLN A 224 -0.15 -17.18 -20.64
C GLN A 224 -1.36 -16.59 -19.92
N GLN A 225 -1.10 -15.64 -19.01
CA GLN A 225 -2.12 -14.97 -18.19
C GLN A 225 -3.03 -14.07 -19.04
N GLY A 226 -4.35 -14.11 -18.81
CA GLY A 226 -5.27 -13.24 -19.54
C GLY A 226 -6.76 -13.64 -19.49
N GLY A 227 -7.61 -12.61 -19.63
CA GLY A 227 -9.08 -12.73 -19.53
C GLY A 227 -9.55 -13.00 -18.10
N VAL A 228 -10.79 -13.48 -17.95
CA VAL A 228 -11.29 -14.12 -16.72
C VAL A 228 -12.21 -15.24 -17.16
N ARG A 229 -12.12 -16.44 -16.55
CA ARG A 229 -13.04 -17.55 -16.85
C ARG A 229 -14.48 -17.12 -16.55
N GLN A 230 -15.40 -17.42 -17.47
CA GLN A 230 -16.81 -17.07 -17.31
C GLN A 230 -17.41 -17.58 -15.99
N GLN A 231 -16.98 -18.75 -15.51
CA GLN A 231 -17.41 -19.33 -14.22
C GLN A 231 -17.11 -18.39 -13.02
N ILE A 232 -15.98 -17.69 -13.03
CA ILE A 232 -15.61 -16.73 -11.97
C ILE A 232 -16.43 -15.44 -12.11
N LEU A 233 -16.68 -14.97 -13.33
CA LEU A 233 -17.56 -13.82 -13.57
C LEU A 233 -19.01 -14.12 -13.15
N ASP A 234 -19.50 -15.32 -13.46
CA ASP A 234 -20.83 -15.79 -13.06
C ASP A 234 -20.93 -15.94 -11.53
N ALA A 235 -19.88 -16.43 -10.86
CA ALA A 235 -19.77 -16.50 -9.41
C ALA A 235 -19.89 -15.12 -8.75
N VAL A 236 -19.09 -14.15 -9.21
CA VAL A 236 -19.12 -12.75 -8.73
C VAL A 236 -20.48 -12.11 -8.98
N ALA A 237 -21.05 -12.30 -10.19
CA ALA A 237 -22.37 -11.80 -10.53
C ALA A 237 -23.49 -12.45 -9.70
N GLN A 238 -23.35 -13.71 -9.29
CA GLN A 238 -24.27 -14.39 -8.40
C GLN A 238 -24.15 -13.88 -6.97
N ALA A 239 -22.93 -13.83 -6.42
CA ALA A 239 -22.65 -13.25 -5.11
C ALA A 239 -23.29 -11.86 -4.99
N ARG A 240 -23.12 -11.00 -6.00
CA ARG A 240 -23.66 -9.63 -6.02
C ARG A 240 -25.18 -9.55 -5.87
N ARG A 241 -25.93 -10.58 -6.26
CA ARG A 241 -27.40 -10.67 -6.13
C ARG A 241 -27.86 -11.20 -4.77
N GLU A 242 -26.97 -11.85 -4.01
CA GLU A 242 -27.30 -12.68 -2.84
C GLU A 242 -26.61 -12.21 -1.54
N THR A 243 -25.67 -11.27 -1.65
CA THR A 243 -24.93 -10.64 -0.55
C THR A 243 -24.98 -9.11 -0.64
N ASP A 244 -24.64 -8.42 0.47
CA ASP A 244 -24.65 -6.96 0.52
C ASP A 244 -23.49 -6.38 -0.34
N LEU A 245 -22.30 -6.97 -0.21
CA LEU A 245 -21.08 -6.66 -0.98
C LEU A 245 -20.38 -7.93 -1.48
N VAL A 246 -19.51 -7.80 -2.49
CA VAL A 246 -18.66 -8.87 -3.02
C VAL A 246 -17.17 -8.52 -2.91
N VAL A 247 -16.38 -9.46 -2.37
CA VAL A 247 -14.92 -9.39 -2.25
C VAL A 247 -14.31 -10.50 -3.11
N VAL A 248 -13.33 -10.15 -3.95
CA VAL A 248 -12.60 -11.12 -4.78
C VAL A 248 -11.13 -11.15 -4.36
N ALA A 249 -10.60 -12.31 -3.95
CA ALA A 249 -9.17 -12.53 -3.83
C ALA A 249 -8.61 -13.09 -5.14
N ALA A 250 -7.70 -12.37 -5.79
CA ALA A 250 -7.15 -12.73 -7.09
C ALA A 250 -5.63 -12.97 -6.98
N HIS A 251 -5.23 -14.23 -7.10
CA HIS A 251 -3.83 -14.64 -7.09
C HIS A 251 -3.32 -14.61 -8.54
N TRP A 252 -2.66 -13.51 -8.94
CA TRP A 252 -2.50 -13.11 -10.35
C TRP A 252 -1.24 -12.28 -10.64
N GLY A 253 -0.98 -12.01 -11.92
CA GLY A 253 0.15 -11.21 -12.35
C GLY A 253 1.45 -12.00 -12.35
N HIS A 254 2.52 -11.34 -12.81
CA HIS A 254 3.85 -11.91 -12.81
C HIS A 254 4.57 -11.60 -11.49
N GLU A 255 5.34 -12.57 -11.01
CA GLU A 255 6.20 -12.39 -9.84
C GLU A 255 7.17 -11.22 -10.04
N TYR A 256 7.46 -10.53 -8.94
CA TYR A 256 8.52 -9.53 -8.84
C TYR A 256 8.28 -8.24 -9.65
N GLN A 257 7.04 -8.02 -10.12
CA GLN A 257 6.62 -6.79 -10.80
C GLN A 257 5.96 -5.79 -9.84
N PHE A 258 6.56 -4.61 -9.65
CA PHE A 258 6.00 -3.53 -8.81
C PHE A 258 4.81 -2.79 -9.44
N THR A 259 4.51 -3.04 -10.72
CA THR A 259 3.34 -2.47 -11.41
C THR A 259 2.48 -3.58 -12.01
N PRO A 260 1.14 -3.43 -12.00
CA PRO A 260 0.25 -4.42 -12.58
C PRO A 260 0.39 -4.47 -14.10
N ASP A 261 0.47 -5.68 -14.64
CA ASP A 261 0.47 -5.89 -16.07
C ASP A 261 -0.94 -5.71 -16.69
N GLN A 262 -1.00 -5.72 -18.02
CA GLN A 262 -2.25 -5.50 -18.75
C GLN A 262 -3.30 -6.60 -18.46
N SER A 263 -2.89 -7.83 -18.14
CA SER A 263 -3.81 -8.92 -17.80
C SER A 263 -4.50 -8.66 -16.45
N GLN A 264 -3.76 -8.18 -15.45
CA GLN A 264 -4.31 -7.77 -14.15
C GLN A 264 -5.28 -6.59 -14.31
N LEU A 265 -4.92 -5.57 -15.10
CA LEU A 265 -5.77 -4.40 -15.35
C LEU A 265 -7.11 -4.78 -16.01
N ASP A 266 -7.09 -5.68 -17.00
CA ASP A 266 -8.30 -6.11 -17.70
C ASP A 266 -9.12 -7.12 -16.89
N ALA A 267 -8.47 -8.00 -16.12
CA ALA A 267 -9.16 -8.88 -15.18
C ALA A 267 -9.86 -8.11 -14.07
N ALA A 268 -9.20 -7.10 -13.47
CA ALA A 268 -9.81 -6.23 -12.45
C ALA A 268 -11.05 -5.50 -12.99
N ARG A 269 -11.02 -5.04 -14.24
CA ARG A 269 -12.19 -4.48 -14.93
C ARG A 269 -13.31 -5.49 -15.02
N LEU A 270 -13.06 -6.66 -15.62
CA LEU A 270 -14.09 -7.70 -15.83
C LEU A 270 -14.75 -8.13 -14.51
N LEU A 271 -13.98 -8.25 -13.42
CA LEU A 271 -14.49 -8.54 -12.08
C LEU A 271 -15.35 -7.40 -11.51
N ALA A 272 -14.93 -6.14 -11.68
CA ALA A 272 -15.72 -4.96 -11.31
C ALA A 272 -17.05 -4.88 -12.10
N GLU A 273 -17.01 -5.18 -13.40
CA GLU A 273 -18.21 -5.22 -14.25
C GLU A 273 -19.19 -6.32 -13.78
N ALA A 274 -18.68 -7.54 -13.55
CA ALA A 274 -19.45 -8.67 -13.03
C ALA A 274 -20.07 -8.37 -11.65
N GLY A 275 -19.35 -7.66 -10.79
CA GLY A 275 -19.93 -7.07 -9.59
C GLY A 275 -19.09 -7.03 -8.33
N ALA A 276 -17.77 -7.21 -8.40
CA ALA A 276 -16.88 -7.05 -7.26
C ALA A 276 -16.94 -5.61 -6.70
N ASP A 277 -17.05 -5.46 -5.39
CA ASP A 277 -16.93 -4.16 -4.70
C ASP A 277 -15.50 -3.97 -4.15
N VAL A 278 -14.81 -5.06 -3.83
CA VAL A 278 -13.39 -5.10 -3.42
C VAL A 278 -12.65 -6.20 -4.18
N ILE A 279 -11.43 -5.91 -4.64
CA ILE A 279 -10.50 -6.90 -5.20
C ILE A 279 -9.17 -6.84 -4.44
N LEU A 280 -8.73 -7.99 -3.92
CA LEU A 280 -7.51 -8.18 -3.13
C LEU A 280 -6.53 -9.03 -3.94
N GLY A 281 -5.50 -8.41 -4.50
CA GLY A 281 -4.46 -9.08 -5.27
C GLY A 281 -3.36 -9.72 -4.42
N ALA A 282 -2.76 -10.77 -4.96
CA ALA A 282 -1.67 -11.57 -4.38
C ALA A 282 -0.64 -11.96 -5.48
N GLN A 283 0.20 -12.98 -5.26
CA GLN A 283 1.15 -13.59 -6.21
C GLN A 283 2.36 -12.76 -6.65
N SER A 284 2.26 -11.44 -6.84
CA SER A 284 3.42 -10.69 -7.39
C SER A 284 4.60 -10.59 -6.42
N HIS A 285 4.44 -11.03 -5.17
CA HIS A 285 5.41 -10.97 -4.06
C HIS A 285 6.00 -9.57 -3.77
N THR A 286 5.39 -8.54 -4.34
CA THR A 286 5.80 -7.14 -4.33
C THR A 286 4.57 -6.28 -4.13
N LEU A 287 4.70 -5.13 -3.47
CA LEU A 287 3.55 -4.26 -3.25
C LEU A 287 3.19 -3.54 -4.55
N GLN A 288 1.97 -3.74 -5.05
CA GLN A 288 1.47 -3.05 -6.25
C GLN A 288 0.43 -1.98 -5.89
N PRO A 289 0.15 -1.02 -6.78
CA PRO A 289 -0.76 0.08 -6.47
C PRO A 289 -2.20 -0.31 -6.09
N VAL A 290 -2.84 0.60 -5.38
CA VAL A 290 -4.30 0.62 -5.16
C VAL A 290 -5.00 1.48 -6.23
N ASP A 291 -6.23 1.14 -6.59
CA ASP A 291 -7.05 1.94 -7.52
C ASP A 291 -8.55 1.85 -7.18
N ILE A 292 -9.34 2.76 -7.77
CA ILE A 292 -10.81 2.70 -7.72
C ILE A 292 -11.34 2.70 -9.15
N LEU A 293 -11.81 1.54 -9.59
CA LEU A 293 -12.43 1.37 -10.89
C LEU A 293 -13.88 1.89 -10.86
N GLN A 294 -14.26 2.68 -11.86
CA GLN A 294 -15.62 3.21 -12.02
C GLN A 294 -16.36 2.40 -13.08
N HIS A 295 -17.51 1.81 -12.74
CA HIS A 295 -18.32 1.05 -13.70
C HIS A 295 -19.81 1.18 -13.39
N ASN A 296 -20.61 1.62 -14.38
CA ASN A 296 -22.07 1.75 -14.27
C ASN A 296 -22.56 2.47 -13.00
N GLY A 297 -21.85 3.54 -12.60
CA GLY A 297 -22.16 4.33 -11.39
C GLY A 297 -21.74 3.68 -10.06
N ARG A 298 -21.09 2.51 -10.11
CA ARG A 298 -20.47 1.82 -8.96
C ARG A 298 -18.96 2.02 -8.95
N GLN A 299 -18.38 1.72 -7.79
CA GLN A 299 -16.95 1.85 -7.51
C GLN A 299 -16.43 0.54 -6.95
N THR A 300 -15.32 0.05 -7.51
CA THR A 300 -14.63 -1.16 -7.04
C THR A 300 -13.25 -0.75 -6.53
N LEU A 301 -12.97 -1.02 -5.26
CA LEU A 301 -11.65 -0.81 -4.68
C LEU A 301 -10.76 -2.00 -5.05
N VAL A 302 -9.66 -1.77 -5.75
CA VAL A 302 -8.67 -2.83 -6.07
C VAL A 302 -7.33 -2.49 -5.44
N ILE A 303 -6.68 -3.46 -4.82
CA ILE A 303 -5.25 -3.46 -4.57
C ILE A 303 -4.63 -4.57 -5.42
N TYR A 304 -3.76 -4.23 -6.36
CA TYR A 304 -3.31 -5.20 -7.37
C TYR A 304 -2.38 -6.29 -6.81
N SER A 305 -1.69 -6.00 -5.70
CA SER A 305 -0.97 -7.00 -4.90
C SER A 305 -0.72 -6.48 -3.48
N LEU A 306 -0.98 -7.34 -2.49
CA LEU A 306 -0.69 -7.11 -1.07
C LEU A 306 0.74 -7.51 -0.66
N ALA A 307 1.55 -8.04 -1.59
CA ALA A 307 2.90 -8.56 -1.35
C ALA A 307 2.98 -9.69 -0.30
N ASN A 308 4.16 -9.91 0.26
CA ASN A 308 4.44 -10.99 1.22
C ASN A 308 4.02 -10.61 2.66
N PHE A 309 3.07 -11.34 3.26
CA PHE A 309 2.75 -11.16 4.67
C PHE A 309 3.62 -12.00 5.61
N LEU A 310 3.89 -13.27 5.28
CA LEU A 310 4.76 -14.16 6.06
C LEU A 310 5.57 -15.05 5.12
N ALA A 311 6.76 -14.61 4.73
CA ALA A 311 7.62 -15.32 3.76
C ALA A 311 9.10 -14.93 3.91
N SER A 312 10.03 -15.77 3.43
CA SER A 312 11.45 -15.44 3.46
C SER A 312 12.21 -15.85 2.20
N GLN A 313 12.21 -14.98 1.20
CA GLN A 313 12.80 -15.22 -0.13
C GLN A 313 14.29 -14.82 -0.24
N GLY A 314 15.02 -14.84 0.88
CA GLY A 314 16.46 -14.61 0.94
C GLY A 314 16.92 -13.32 0.26
N ALA A 315 17.84 -13.44 -0.71
CA ALA A 315 18.47 -12.30 -1.38
C ALA A 315 17.47 -11.41 -2.14
N TYR A 316 16.34 -11.94 -2.62
CA TYR A 316 15.34 -11.13 -3.31
C TYR A 316 14.63 -10.15 -2.33
N GLN A 317 14.36 -10.60 -1.11
CA GLN A 317 13.84 -9.72 -0.04
C GLN A 317 14.89 -8.74 0.51
N ALA A 318 16.18 -8.94 0.23
CA ALA A 318 17.22 -7.97 0.58
C ALA A 318 17.19 -6.72 -0.34
N GLU A 319 16.44 -6.76 -1.45
CA GLU A 319 16.10 -5.56 -2.20
C GLU A 319 15.05 -4.74 -1.44
N PHE A 320 15.33 -3.44 -1.24
CA PHE A 320 14.66 -2.54 -0.27
C PHE A 320 13.12 -2.53 -0.27
N TYR A 321 12.48 -2.86 -1.39
CA TYR A 321 11.02 -2.82 -1.54
C TYR A 321 10.35 -4.21 -1.58
N SER A 322 11.11 -5.27 -1.83
CA SER A 322 10.61 -6.65 -1.98
C SER A 322 10.23 -7.32 -0.65
N ALA A 323 10.79 -6.82 0.47
CA ALA A 323 10.37 -7.20 1.82
C ALA A 323 9.12 -6.43 2.32
N THR A 324 8.62 -5.46 1.56
CA THR A 324 7.54 -4.56 2.01
C THR A 324 6.16 -5.11 1.69
N SER A 325 5.24 -4.92 2.62
CA SER A 325 3.83 -5.29 2.51
C SER A 325 2.97 -4.29 3.30
N VAL A 326 1.68 -4.55 3.38
CA VAL A 326 0.74 -3.82 4.23
C VAL A 326 -0.22 -4.79 4.90
N ILE A 327 -0.66 -4.44 6.12
CA ILE A 327 -2.02 -4.81 6.55
C ILE A 327 -2.95 -3.75 5.95
N PHE A 328 -3.72 -4.13 4.94
CA PHE A 328 -4.67 -3.25 4.26
C PHE A 328 -6.03 -3.37 4.92
N TYR A 329 -6.65 -2.24 5.26
CA TYR A 329 -7.94 -2.22 5.95
C TYR A 329 -9.00 -1.59 5.07
N VAL A 330 -10.03 -2.34 4.71
CA VAL A 330 -11.17 -1.86 3.95
C VAL A 330 -12.30 -1.48 4.91
N GLY A 331 -12.77 -0.25 4.80
CA GLY A 331 -13.92 0.23 5.55
C GLY A 331 -15.21 -0.12 4.83
N LEU A 332 -16.16 -0.68 5.56
CA LEU A 332 -17.49 -1.00 5.09
C LEU A 332 -18.51 -0.27 5.99
N VAL A 333 -19.62 0.18 5.42
CA VAL A 333 -20.64 0.92 6.17
C VAL A 333 -22.03 0.39 5.85
N ARG A 334 -22.80 0.08 6.89
CA ARG A 334 -24.27 -0.08 6.83
C ARG A 334 -24.92 1.27 7.09
N THR A 335 -25.71 1.76 6.15
CA THR A 335 -26.49 3.00 6.31
C THR A 335 -27.86 2.74 6.97
N PRO A 336 -28.49 3.73 7.62
CA PRO A 336 -29.78 3.54 8.32
C PRO A 336 -30.95 3.08 7.43
N ASP A 337 -30.90 3.37 6.13
CA ASP A 337 -31.87 2.91 5.12
C ASP A 337 -31.64 1.46 4.66
N GLY A 338 -30.59 0.81 5.18
CA GLY A 338 -30.24 -0.58 4.88
C GLY A 338 -29.23 -0.76 3.75
N GLY A 339 -28.75 0.31 3.11
CA GLY A 339 -27.66 0.23 2.14
C GLY A 339 -26.34 -0.25 2.77
N VAL A 340 -25.49 -0.89 1.97
CA VAL A 340 -24.10 -1.21 2.35
C VAL A 340 -23.16 -0.73 1.26
N ARG A 341 -22.03 -0.14 1.66
CA ARG A 341 -21.00 0.38 0.74
C ARG A 341 -19.60 0.23 1.32
N VAL A 342 -18.60 0.15 0.46
CA VAL A 342 -17.21 0.44 0.82
C VAL A 342 -17.10 1.93 1.14
N SER A 343 -16.38 2.29 2.20
CA SER A 343 -16.19 3.67 2.64
C SER A 343 -14.76 4.19 2.45
N GLY A 344 -13.82 3.32 2.10
CA GLY A 344 -12.44 3.69 1.80
C GLY A 344 -11.48 2.62 2.31
N TYR A 345 -10.22 3.01 2.48
CA TYR A 345 -9.22 2.15 3.10
C TYR A 345 -8.23 2.91 3.97
N ARG A 346 -7.57 2.14 4.84
CA ARG A 346 -6.34 2.52 5.56
C ARG A 346 -5.32 1.41 5.37
N TYR A 347 -4.06 1.67 5.75
CA TYR A 347 -3.02 0.67 5.65
C TYR A 347 -1.97 0.85 6.74
N LEU A 348 -1.44 -0.26 7.24
CA LEU A 348 -0.26 -0.31 8.08
C LEU A 348 0.90 -0.85 7.23
N PRO A 349 1.93 -0.06 6.93
CA PRO A 349 3.15 -0.58 6.31
C PRO A 349 3.79 -1.64 7.20
N THR A 350 4.09 -2.80 6.62
CA THR A 350 4.80 -3.90 7.28
C THR A 350 6.03 -4.31 6.49
N ILE A 351 7.02 -4.84 7.20
CA ILE A 351 8.25 -5.38 6.62
C ILE A 351 8.68 -6.62 7.41
N HIS A 352 9.48 -7.48 6.79
CA HIS A 352 10.30 -8.46 7.49
C HIS A 352 11.64 -7.77 7.79
N VAL A 353 11.98 -7.56 9.05
CA VAL A 353 13.21 -6.82 9.42
C VAL A 353 14.43 -7.73 9.37
N GLU A 354 15.61 -7.14 9.18
CA GLU A 354 16.86 -7.89 9.08
C GLU A 354 17.11 -8.70 10.37
N ASN A 355 17.30 -10.02 10.23
CA ASN A 355 17.44 -11.02 11.30
C ASN A 355 16.17 -11.36 12.11
N ASP A 356 14.99 -10.82 11.78
CA ASP A 356 13.70 -11.26 12.36
C ASP A 356 12.64 -11.39 11.24
N THR A 357 12.45 -12.62 10.77
CA THR A 357 11.59 -13.00 9.65
C THR A 357 10.09 -13.00 9.98
N ARG A 358 9.69 -12.25 11.00
CA ARG A 358 8.29 -12.02 11.36
C ARG A 358 7.83 -10.70 10.75
N PRO A 359 6.59 -10.60 10.23
CA PRO A 359 6.03 -9.32 9.82
C PRO A 359 5.96 -8.37 11.01
N ALA A 360 6.51 -7.18 10.84
CA ALA A 360 6.52 -6.11 11.83
C ALA A 360 6.03 -4.79 11.19
N PRO A 361 5.34 -3.91 11.94
CA PRO A 361 5.07 -2.55 11.51
C PRO A 361 6.37 -1.78 11.24
N ILE A 362 6.47 -1.07 10.12
CA ILE A 362 7.70 -0.32 9.77
C ILE A 362 7.87 0.88 10.71
N PRO A 363 8.99 0.98 11.47
CA PRO A 363 9.28 2.18 12.25
C PRO A 363 9.58 3.35 11.31
N GLN A 364 9.06 4.55 11.61
CA GLN A 364 9.17 5.68 10.68
C GLN A 364 10.62 6.22 10.55
N GLU A 365 11.42 6.12 11.61
CA GLU A 365 12.81 6.58 11.65
C GLU A 365 13.74 5.55 10.98
N GLY A 366 14.52 5.98 9.98
CA GLY A 366 15.48 5.14 9.26
C GLY A 366 14.89 4.32 8.09
N TYR A 367 13.58 4.36 7.87
CA TYR A 367 12.87 3.69 6.78
C TYR A 367 12.10 4.67 5.88
N GLU A 368 12.52 5.94 5.81
CA GLU A 368 11.77 7.01 5.15
C GLU A 368 11.53 6.73 3.66
N GLN A 369 12.51 6.17 2.95
CA GLN A 369 12.39 5.78 1.54
C GLN A 369 11.41 4.61 1.36
N VAL A 370 11.44 3.64 2.26
CA VAL A 370 10.55 2.47 2.27
C VAL A 370 9.10 2.91 2.52
N VAL A 371 8.88 3.76 3.52
CA VAL A 371 7.57 4.36 3.81
C VAL A 371 7.09 5.23 2.64
N ALA A 372 7.98 5.96 1.95
CA ALA A 372 7.63 6.73 0.76
C ALA A 372 7.20 5.84 -0.42
N HIS A 373 7.86 4.70 -0.65
CA HIS A 373 7.46 3.72 -1.65
C HIS A 373 6.09 3.10 -1.33
N VAL A 374 5.86 2.67 -0.08
CA VAL A 374 4.54 2.14 0.34
C VAL A 374 3.45 3.20 0.18
N ARG A 375 3.74 4.48 0.49
CA ARG A 375 2.83 5.62 0.22
C ARG A 375 2.55 5.82 -1.26
N GLN A 376 3.53 5.62 -2.14
CA GLN A 376 3.34 5.71 -3.58
C GLN A 376 2.41 4.60 -4.09
N MET A 377 2.64 3.34 -3.70
CA MET A 377 1.76 2.23 -4.05
C MET A 377 0.34 2.44 -3.49
N MET A 378 0.23 2.89 -2.24
CA MET A 378 -1.06 3.24 -1.62
C MET A 378 -1.64 4.58 -2.11
N ARG A 379 -1.00 5.22 -3.12
CA ARG A 379 -1.38 6.50 -3.75
C ARG A 379 -1.77 7.57 -2.75
N ASP A 380 -1.00 7.62 -1.67
CA ASP A 380 -1.18 8.41 -0.46
C ASP A 380 0.15 9.10 -0.11
N PRO A 381 0.68 10.00 -0.97
CA PRO A 381 2.03 10.58 -0.80
C PRO A 381 2.21 11.32 0.54
N HIS A 382 1.11 11.73 1.18
CA HIS A 382 1.09 12.43 2.46
C HIS A 382 0.81 11.51 3.67
N GLY A 383 0.56 10.21 3.46
CA GLY A 383 0.33 9.24 4.54
C GLY A 383 -0.96 9.48 5.34
N LEU A 384 -2.00 10.04 4.73
CA LEU A 384 -3.26 10.40 5.38
C LEU A 384 -4.10 9.18 5.77
N ARG A 385 -3.96 8.09 5.00
CA ARG A 385 -4.63 6.80 5.22
C ARG A 385 -3.74 5.82 5.99
N GLN A 386 -2.44 6.10 6.06
CA GLN A 386 -1.47 5.32 6.83
C GLN A 386 -1.83 5.25 8.32
N LEU A 387 -1.57 4.10 8.96
CA LEU A 387 -1.60 3.92 10.40
C LEU A 387 -0.22 4.15 11.04
N PRO A 388 -0.16 4.65 12.30
CA PRO A 388 1.08 4.64 13.06
C PRO A 388 1.53 3.20 13.38
N PRO A 389 2.84 2.92 13.46
CA PRO A 389 3.37 1.58 13.74
C PRO A 389 3.21 1.13 15.21
N ALA A 390 2.67 1.97 16.10
CA ALA A 390 2.52 1.67 17.51
C ALA A 390 1.12 1.11 17.82
N ALA A 391 1.03 -0.16 18.22
CA ALA A 391 -0.23 -0.83 18.57
C ALA A 391 -1.01 -0.10 19.68
N ALA A 392 -0.33 0.53 20.64
CA ALA A 392 -0.97 1.34 21.70
C ALA A 392 -1.68 2.61 21.19
N ALA A 393 -1.47 3.01 19.93
CA ALA A 393 -2.19 4.08 19.28
C ALA A 393 -3.40 3.59 18.45
N LEU A 394 -3.63 2.27 18.38
CA LEU A 394 -4.86 1.73 17.80
C LEU A 394 -6.03 1.98 18.75
N PRO A 395 -7.16 2.54 18.28
CA PRO A 395 -8.43 2.43 18.98
C PRO A 395 -8.89 0.95 19.02
N GLN A 396 -9.74 0.60 19.99
CA GLN A 396 -10.28 -0.77 20.14
C GLN A 396 -10.99 -1.31 18.89
N GLN A 397 -11.48 -0.42 18.03
CA GLN A 397 -11.97 -0.71 16.68
C GLN A 397 -11.37 0.33 15.76
N LEU A 398 -10.82 -0.07 14.61
CA LEU A 398 -10.16 0.85 13.69
C LEU A 398 -11.16 1.63 12.81
N PRO A 399 -11.35 2.96 12.99
CA PRO A 399 -12.18 3.74 12.08
C PRO A 399 -11.43 3.99 10.78
N ILE A 400 -12.02 3.53 9.68
CA ILE A 400 -11.57 3.83 8.31
C ILE A 400 -12.06 5.22 7.91
N CYS A 401 -13.30 5.58 8.27
CA CYS A 401 -13.80 6.94 8.17
C CYS A 401 -13.31 7.81 9.33
N GLN A 402 -12.06 8.27 9.27
CA GLN A 402 -11.64 9.45 10.03
C GLN A 402 -12.07 10.72 9.30
N GLU A 403 -12.59 11.68 10.06
CA GLU A 403 -12.65 13.08 9.64
C GLU A 403 -11.27 13.53 9.15
N LEU A 404 -11.23 14.42 8.15
CA LEU A 404 -9.99 15.02 7.71
C LEU A 404 -9.32 15.81 8.83
N ARG A 405 -8.27 15.21 9.40
CA ARG A 405 -7.37 15.87 10.35
C ARG A 405 -6.08 16.22 9.61
N PRO A 406 -5.69 17.51 9.55
CA PRO A 406 -4.59 17.96 8.70
C PRO A 406 -3.17 17.57 9.16
N ALA A 407 -3.04 16.87 10.29
CA ALA A 407 -1.84 16.17 10.75
C ALA A 407 -2.21 15.24 11.93
N GLN A 408 -1.32 14.32 12.31
CA GLN A 408 -1.41 13.71 13.64
C GLN A 408 -1.38 14.80 14.73
N GLY A 409 -2.35 14.78 15.64
CA GLY A 409 -2.49 15.78 16.72
C GLY A 409 -3.18 17.09 16.34
N ALA A 410 -3.51 17.34 15.06
CA ALA A 410 -4.27 18.52 14.67
C ALA A 410 -5.76 18.41 15.07
N GLN A 411 -6.35 19.53 15.51
CA GLN A 411 -7.79 19.62 15.73
C GLN A 411 -8.55 19.47 14.38
N PRO A 412 -9.72 18.81 14.37
CA PRO A 412 -10.58 18.76 13.18
C PRO A 412 -10.93 20.16 12.70
N VAL A 413 -10.96 20.36 11.38
CA VAL A 413 -11.56 21.57 10.81
C VAL A 413 -13.08 21.45 10.97
N GLY A 414 -13.66 22.28 11.84
CA GLY A 414 -15.08 22.27 12.17
C GLY A 414 -15.86 23.46 11.59
N GLY A 415 -17.15 23.53 11.92
CA GLY A 415 -18.02 24.67 11.60
C GLY A 415 -18.16 24.95 10.10
N ASP A 416 -18.22 26.23 9.74
CA ASP A 416 -18.50 26.66 8.37
C ASP A 416 -17.34 26.36 7.40
N PHE A 417 -16.10 26.20 7.88
CA PHE A 417 -15.00 25.64 7.08
C PHE A 417 -15.26 24.18 6.70
N ALA A 418 -15.73 23.36 7.65
CA ALA A 418 -16.13 21.97 7.37
C ALA A 418 -17.35 21.90 6.44
N GLN A 419 -18.28 22.85 6.54
CA GLN A 419 -19.37 22.98 5.58
C GLN A 419 -18.85 23.32 4.18
N LEU A 420 -17.89 24.24 4.04
CA LEU A 420 -17.27 24.57 2.75
C LEU A 420 -16.56 23.36 2.14
N TYR A 421 -15.78 22.59 2.91
CA TYR A 421 -15.16 21.34 2.42
C TYR A 421 -16.18 20.29 1.99
N ARG A 422 -17.38 20.27 2.59
CA ARG A 422 -18.44 19.33 2.21
C ARG A 422 -19.26 19.76 1.00
N THR A 423 -19.28 21.05 0.64
CA THR A 423 -20.29 21.59 -0.31
C THR A 423 -19.75 22.55 -1.38
N LEU A 424 -18.52 23.05 -1.20
CA LEU A 424 -17.93 24.16 -1.96
C LEU A 424 -18.83 25.40 -2.11
N GLY A 425 -19.68 25.66 -1.11
CA GLY A 425 -20.60 26.80 -1.09
C GLY A 425 -21.98 26.51 -1.68
N GLY A 426 -22.21 25.29 -2.20
CA GLY A 426 -23.53 24.84 -2.64
C GLY A 426 -24.44 24.38 -1.51
N ASP A 427 -25.68 24.01 -1.88
CA ASP A 427 -26.67 23.40 -0.98
C ASP A 427 -26.55 21.85 -0.92
N ALA A 428 -25.77 21.26 -1.83
CA ALA A 428 -25.57 19.81 -1.95
C ALA A 428 -24.13 19.42 -1.58
N PRO A 429 -23.90 18.22 -1.02
CA PRO A 429 -22.55 17.71 -0.82
C PRO A 429 -21.79 17.50 -2.13
N VAL A 430 -20.49 17.79 -2.12
CA VAL A 430 -19.55 17.48 -3.21
C VAL A 430 -18.64 16.31 -2.84
N ALA A 431 -18.01 15.69 -3.85
CA ALA A 431 -16.96 14.71 -3.60
C ALA A 431 -15.77 15.38 -2.90
N LEU A 432 -15.16 14.71 -1.91
CA LEU A 432 -14.05 15.30 -1.17
C LEU A 432 -12.84 15.62 -2.06
N SER A 433 -12.59 14.81 -3.09
CA SER A 433 -11.59 15.09 -4.13
C SER A 433 -11.78 16.45 -4.79
N ASP A 434 -13.04 16.86 -4.99
CA ASP A 434 -13.37 18.12 -5.64
C ASP A 434 -13.07 19.28 -4.69
N ALA A 435 -13.35 19.11 -3.40
CA ALA A 435 -12.97 20.08 -2.38
C ALA A 435 -11.45 20.17 -2.17
N VAL A 436 -10.72 19.06 -2.24
CA VAL A 436 -9.25 19.06 -2.16
C VAL A 436 -8.61 19.64 -3.44
N ALA A 437 -9.21 19.49 -4.62
CA ALA A 437 -8.75 20.17 -5.82
C ALA A 437 -8.94 21.69 -5.71
N ALA A 438 -10.14 22.13 -5.29
CA ALA A 438 -10.50 23.55 -5.16
C ALA A 438 -9.76 24.27 -4.01
N LEU A 439 -9.65 23.60 -2.86
CA LEU A 439 -9.19 24.19 -1.61
C LEU A 439 -7.82 23.68 -1.18
N GLY A 440 -7.31 22.56 -1.68
CA GLY A 440 -6.19 21.85 -1.04
C GLY A 440 -6.62 21.20 0.28
N LEU A 441 -5.69 20.53 0.97
CA LEU A 441 -5.91 20.12 2.36
C LEU A 441 -5.55 21.26 3.32
N PRO A 442 -6.18 21.36 4.51
CA PRO A 442 -5.78 22.36 5.49
C PRO A 442 -4.33 22.13 5.94
N SER A 443 -3.56 23.20 6.13
CA SER A 443 -2.19 23.14 6.64
C SER A 443 -2.12 23.17 8.18
N GLY A 444 -3.28 23.25 8.85
CA GLY A 444 -3.44 23.36 10.30
C GLY A 444 -4.87 23.72 10.68
N PRO A 445 -5.16 23.94 11.98
CA PRO A 445 -6.44 24.48 12.42
C PRO A 445 -6.63 25.94 11.97
N ALA A 446 -7.88 26.41 11.90
CA ALA A 446 -8.15 27.82 11.66
C ALA A 446 -7.63 28.68 12.83
N ALA A 447 -6.93 29.77 12.52
CA ALA A 447 -6.30 30.65 13.50
C ALA A 447 -6.63 32.12 13.25
N PRO A 448 -6.70 32.99 14.28
CA PRO A 448 -6.87 34.43 14.08
C PRO A 448 -5.70 35.01 13.28
N ALA A 449 -5.98 35.59 12.11
CA ALA A 449 -5.01 36.26 11.26
C ALA A 449 -5.64 37.47 10.55
N LEU A 450 -4.78 38.35 10.02
CA LEU A 450 -5.19 39.54 9.27
C LEU A 450 -5.92 39.13 7.97
N SER A 451 -7.06 39.73 7.63
CA SER A 451 -7.78 39.46 6.38
C SER A 451 -7.25 40.25 5.18
N GLY A 452 -7.81 39.95 4.01
CA GLY A 452 -7.51 40.61 2.74
C GLY A 452 -7.77 42.12 2.70
N ASP A 453 -8.47 42.66 3.69
CA ASP A 453 -8.70 44.10 3.89
C ASP A 453 -7.53 44.82 4.60
N CYS A 454 -6.55 44.06 5.12
CA CYS A 454 -5.42 44.56 5.90
C CYS A 454 -5.78 45.33 7.18
N ALA A 455 -7.01 45.18 7.67
CA ALA A 455 -7.54 45.90 8.82
C ALA A 455 -8.19 45.00 9.87
N THR A 456 -8.84 43.91 9.44
CA THR A 456 -9.59 43.03 10.34
C THR A 456 -8.77 41.78 10.68
N THR A 457 -8.84 41.33 11.94
CA THR A 457 -8.31 40.03 12.37
C THR A 457 -9.47 39.07 12.56
N LEU A 458 -9.49 37.97 11.81
CA LEU A 458 -10.56 36.98 11.81
C LEU A 458 -10.01 35.56 11.72
N PRO A 459 -10.81 34.50 11.97
CA PRO A 459 -10.34 33.13 11.80
C PRO A 459 -10.02 32.83 10.33
N VAL A 460 -8.79 32.39 10.07
CA VAL A 460 -8.29 32.02 8.74
C VAL A 460 -7.86 30.56 8.74
N LEU A 461 -8.26 29.82 7.70
CA LEU A 461 -7.77 28.49 7.40
C LEU A 461 -6.83 28.54 6.19
N THR A 462 -5.55 28.22 6.41
CA THR A 462 -4.54 28.17 5.35
C THR A 462 -4.45 26.78 4.75
N THR A 463 -4.26 26.71 3.44
CA THR A 463 -4.05 25.49 2.67
C THR A 463 -2.96 25.73 1.60
N PRO A 464 -2.51 24.71 0.84
CA PRO A 464 -1.60 24.91 -0.30
C PRO A 464 -2.21 25.71 -1.48
N ASN A 465 -3.53 25.59 -1.69
CA ASN A 465 -4.20 26.14 -2.88
C ASN A 465 -4.98 27.44 -2.58
N GLN A 466 -5.31 27.69 -1.32
CA GLN A 466 -6.24 28.72 -0.87
C GLN A 466 -5.85 29.26 0.52
N ARG A 467 -6.34 30.46 0.81
CA ARG A 467 -6.34 31.04 2.14
C ARG A 467 -7.75 31.51 2.44
N LEU A 468 -8.44 30.81 3.35
CA LEU A 468 -9.88 30.94 3.55
C LEU A 468 -10.18 31.77 4.79
N GLU A 469 -11.06 32.75 4.66
CA GLU A 469 -11.40 33.72 5.69
C GLU A 469 -12.82 33.50 6.21
N TYR A 470 -13.00 33.48 7.54
CA TYR A 470 -14.30 33.39 8.17
C TYR A 470 -14.89 34.76 8.50
N HIS A 471 -15.99 35.11 7.85
CA HIS A 471 -16.71 36.38 7.99
C HIS A 471 -18.06 36.16 8.68
N ALA A 472 -18.09 36.13 10.01
CA ALA A 472 -19.24 35.66 10.81
C ALA A 472 -20.60 36.29 10.44
N ASP A 473 -20.62 37.59 10.13
CA ASP A 473 -21.83 38.34 9.80
C ASP A 473 -22.31 38.16 8.34
N ALA A 474 -21.52 37.48 7.49
CA ALA A 474 -21.88 37.24 6.10
C ALA A 474 -22.86 36.04 5.97
N PRO A 475 -23.78 36.10 4.99
CA PRO A 475 -24.66 34.97 4.67
C PRO A 475 -23.86 33.83 4.02
N TRP A 476 -24.33 32.60 4.20
CA TRP A 476 -23.85 31.47 3.41
C TRP A 476 -24.13 31.72 1.90
N PRO A 477 -23.20 31.39 0.98
CA PRO A 477 -21.88 30.79 1.19
C PRO A 477 -20.73 31.77 1.49
N TYR A 478 -20.95 33.09 1.40
CA TYR A 478 -19.92 34.13 1.58
C TYR A 478 -19.39 34.28 3.02
N ARG A 479 -19.83 33.42 3.95
CA ARG A 479 -19.30 33.34 5.30
C ARG A 479 -17.91 32.70 5.37
N VAL A 480 -17.55 31.88 4.38
CA VAL A 480 -16.16 31.46 4.15
C VAL A 480 -15.78 31.77 2.71
N VAL A 481 -14.77 32.61 2.52
CA VAL A 481 -14.31 33.04 1.18
C VAL A 481 -12.80 32.94 1.07
N GLY A 482 -12.28 32.81 -0.16
CA GLY A 482 -10.86 33.01 -0.41
C GLY A 482 -10.42 34.46 -0.10
N THR A 483 -9.20 34.61 0.39
CA THR A 483 -8.49 35.89 0.52
C THR A 483 -8.25 36.48 -0.88
N GLN A 484 -8.28 37.80 -1.06
CA GLN A 484 -8.10 38.46 -2.37
C GLN A 484 -6.63 38.49 -2.87
N LEU A 485 -5.91 37.38 -2.76
CA LEU A 485 -4.51 37.26 -3.19
C LEU A 485 -4.36 37.39 -4.71
N GLY A 486 -5.32 36.89 -5.49
CA GLY A 486 -5.30 36.98 -6.96
C GLY A 486 -5.27 38.41 -7.45
N ALA A 487 -6.10 39.28 -6.87
CA ALA A 487 -6.10 40.72 -7.13
C ALA A 487 -4.75 41.37 -6.79
N ALA A 488 -4.17 41.06 -5.63
CA ALA A 488 -2.90 41.65 -5.19
C ALA A 488 -1.71 41.24 -6.06
N VAL A 489 -1.59 39.94 -6.40
CA VAL A 489 -0.52 39.43 -7.28
C VAL A 489 -0.65 40.05 -8.66
N TYR A 490 -1.87 40.08 -9.22
CA TYR A 490 -2.12 40.67 -10.54
C TYR A 490 -1.76 42.15 -10.59
N GLN A 491 -2.14 42.94 -9.57
CA GLN A 491 -1.80 44.37 -9.48
C GLN A 491 -0.29 44.60 -9.47
N ARG A 492 0.48 43.83 -8.69
CA ARG A 492 1.95 43.99 -8.65
C ARG A 492 2.63 43.55 -9.94
N ARG A 493 2.12 42.51 -10.59
CA ARG A 493 2.75 41.91 -11.77
C ARG A 493 2.49 42.69 -13.07
N TYR A 494 1.31 43.30 -13.20
CA TYR A 494 0.87 43.95 -14.44
C TYR A 494 0.67 45.46 -14.34
N HIS A 495 0.77 46.06 -13.15
CA HIS A 495 0.55 47.49 -12.89
C HIS A 495 -0.71 48.11 -13.55
N PRO A 496 -1.89 47.44 -13.57
CA PRO A 496 -3.08 48.00 -14.18
C PRO A 496 -3.59 49.19 -13.35
N ALA A 497 -3.89 50.31 -14.01
CA ALA A 497 -4.36 51.53 -13.35
C ALA A 497 -5.74 51.36 -12.69
N GLU A 498 -6.56 50.44 -13.20
CA GLU A 498 -7.84 50.03 -12.62
C GLU A 498 -8.02 48.51 -12.82
N LEU A 499 -8.48 47.78 -11.79
CA LEU A 499 -8.94 46.41 -11.96
C LEU A 499 -10.34 46.44 -12.58
N ALA A 500 -10.45 46.13 -13.87
CA ALA A 500 -11.75 45.85 -14.47
C ALA A 500 -12.33 44.59 -13.84
N ARG A 501 -13.42 44.72 -13.07
CA ARG A 501 -14.17 43.57 -12.55
C ARG A 501 -15.01 42.98 -13.67
N GLY A 502 -14.64 41.77 -14.10
CA GLY A 502 -15.33 41.05 -15.16
C GLY A 502 -16.58 40.30 -14.69
N ASP A 503 -17.32 39.74 -15.64
CA ASP A 503 -18.38 38.77 -15.39
C ASP A 503 -18.01 37.38 -15.95
N MET A 504 -18.91 36.38 -15.89
CA MET A 504 -18.59 35.03 -16.38
C MET A 504 -18.31 34.96 -17.90
N GLY A 505 -18.67 35.98 -18.67
CA GLY A 505 -18.33 36.13 -20.09
C GLY A 505 -16.84 36.36 -20.35
N ASP A 506 -16.08 36.83 -19.35
CA ASP A 506 -14.63 37.04 -19.46
C ASP A 506 -13.82 35.74 -19.25
N ILE A 507 -14.46 34.63 -18.85
CA ILE A 507 -13.83 33.31 -18.77
C ILE A 507 -13.95 32.62 -20.14
N THR A 508 -13.11 33.05 -21.09
CA THR A 508 -13.15 32.59 -22.48
C THR A 508 -12.59 31.19 -22.70
N ASN A 509 -11.76 30.68 -21.78
CA ASN A 509 -11.25 29.32 -21.81
C ASN A 509 -12.30 28.33 -21.26
N PRO A 510 -12.77 27.34 -22.03
CA PRO A 510 -13.85 26.44 -21.63
C PRO A 510 -13.47 25.52 -20.45
N THR A 511 -12.19 25.19 -20.30
CA THR A 511 -11.69 24.37 -19.19
C THR A 511 -11.68 25.19 -17.89
N PHE A 512 -11.22 26.45 -17.93
CA PHE A 512 -11.32 27.37 -16.80
C PHE A 512 -12.78 27.67 -16.42
N GLN A 513 -13.66 27.88 -17.40
CA GLN A 513 -15.08 28.12 -17.14
C GLN A 513 -15.73 26.90 -16.47
N SER A 514 -15.44 25.70 -16.96
CA SER A 514 -15.94 24.44 -16.37
C SER A 514 -15.46 24.27 -14.92
N PHE A 515 -14.18 24.55 -14.65
CA PHE A 515 -13.58 24.41 -13.31
C PHE A 515 -14.16 25.45 -12.36
N TYR A 516 -14.30 26.71 -12.79
CA TYR A 516 -14.96 27.76 -12.02
C TYR A 516 -16.37 27.35 -11.57
N GLN A 517 -17.18 26.84 -12.51
CA GLN A 517 -18.55 26.41 -12.24
C GLN A 517 -18.64 25.17 -11.34
N ARG A 518 -17.75 24.19 -11.51
CA ARG A 518 -17.75 22.95 -10.71
C ARG A 518 -17.24 23.17 -9.28
N TYR A 519 -16.20 23.97 -9.12
CA TYR A 519 -15.42 24.03 -7.88
C TYR A 519 -15.74 25.25 -7.00
N GLY A 520 -17.02 25.65 -6.96
CA GLY A 520 -17.54 26.64 -6.02
C GLY A 520 -17.44 28.12 -6.43
N GLY A 521 -17.00 28.42 -7.65
CA GLY A 521 -17.19 29.73 -8.31
C GLY A 521 -16.81 30.96 -7.47
N THR A 522 -17.71 31.95 -7.45
CA THR A 522 -17.43 33.30 -6.90
C THR A 522 -17.08 33.30 -5.41
N PRO A 523 -17.73 32.53 -4.51
CA PRO A 523 -17.30 32.41 -3.10
C PRO A 523 -15.83 32.02 -2.91
N ILE A 524 -15.32 31.11 -3.74
CA ILE A 524 -13.97 30.56 -3.58
C ILE A 524 -12.95 31.36 -4.40
N PHE A 525 -13.21 31.59 -5.69
CA PHE A 525 -12.26 32.20 -6.63
C PHE A 525 -12.49 33.71 -6.83
N GLY A 526 -13.70 34.20 -6.62
CA GLY A 526 -14.10 35.58 -6.94
C GLY A 526 -14.36 35.83 -8.41
N LEU A 527 -14.64 37.09 -8.77
CA LEU A 527 -14.83 37.46 -10.17
C LEU A 527 -13.52 37.33 -10.98
N PRO A 528 -13.58 37.05 -12.30
CA PRO A 528 -12.42 37.19 -13.16
C PRO A 528 -11.96 38.66 -13.21
N ILE A 529 -10.65 38.86 -13.21
CA ILE A 529 -9.99 40.19 -13.26
C ILE A 529 -8.96 40.30 -14.39
N SER A 530 -8.77 39.22 -15.15
CA SER A 530 -8.04 39.21 -16.42
C SER A 530 -8.78 38.31 -17.42
N GLY A 531 -8.49 38.47 -18.71
CA GLY A 531 -8.72 37.39 -19.69
C GLY A 531 -7.68 36.27 -19.55
N GLU A 532 -7.66 35.33 -20.50
CA GLU A 532 -6.55 34.37 -20.60
C GLU A 532 -5.24 35.10 -20.94
N LEU A 533 -4.18 34.75 -20.20
CA LEU A 533 -2.81 35.24 -20.36
C LEU A 533 -1.86 34.07 -20.60
N ASP A 534 -0.66 34.37 -21.09
CA ASP A 534 0.41 33.40 -21.24
C ASP A 534 1.56 33.79 -20.30
N GLU A 535 1.84 32.93 -19.31
CA GLU A 535 2.96 33.06 -18.40
C GLU A 535 3.94 31.92 -18.64
N GLY A 536 5.01 32.19 -19.41
CA GLY A 536 6.09 31.24 -19.65
C GLY A 536 5.67 29.97 -20.40
N GLY A 537 4.67 30.05 -21.28
CA GLY A 537 4.09 28.90 -21.99
C GLY A 537 2.93 28.22 -21.25
N THR A 538 2.61 28.66 -20.03
CA THR A 538 1.43 28.21 -19.28
C THR A 538 0.28 29.18 -19.52
N LYS A 539 -0.90 28.68 -19.92
CA LYS A 539 -2.12 29.51 -19.96
C LYS A 539 -2.59 29.76 -18.54
N VAL A 540 -2.85 31.03 -18.21
CA VAL A 540 -3.32 31.43 -16.89
C VAL A 540 -4.49 32.41 -16.97
N GLN A 541 -5.31 32.47 -15.93
CA GLN A 541 -6.32 33.51 -15.76
C GLN A 541 -6.41 33.91 -14.29
N TYR A 542 -6.47 35.22 -14.02
CA TYR A 542 -6.58 35.76 -12.67
C TYR A 542 -8.04 36.05 -12.31
N PHE A 543 -8.38 35.69 -11.08
CA PHE A 543 -9.61 35.99 -10.38
C PHE A 543 -9.28 36.81 -9.12
N GLU A 544 -10.27 37.40 -8.45
CA GLU A 544 -10.01 38.19 -7.23
C GLU A 544 -9.20 37.42 -6.17
N ARG A 545 -9.43 36.10 -6.03
CA ARG A 545 -8.90 35.25 -4.94
C ARG A 545 -7.94 34.15 -5.41
N ALA A 546 -7.85 33.90 -6.71
CA ALA A 546 -7.08 32.79 -7.27
C ALA A 546 -6.43 33.13 -8.62
N ARG A 547 -5.39 32.38 -9.00
CA ARG A 547 -4.90 32.26 -10.39
C ARG A 547 -5.15 30.84 -10.85
N PHE A 548 -5.82 30.68 -11.98
CA PHE A 548 -5.95 29.38 -12.64
C PHE A 548 -4.78 29.19 -13.59
N GLU A 549 -4.25 27.98 -13.65
CA GLU A 549 -3.12 27.59 -14.49
C GLU A 549 -3.49 26.31 -15.24
N LEU A 550 -3.42 26.33 -16.58
CA LEU A 550 -3.70 25.15 -17.39
C LEU A 550 -2.52 24.18 -17.31
N SER A 551 -2.77 22.95 -16.87
CA SER A 551 -1.71 21.95 -16.72
C SER A 551 -1.21 21.47 -18.09
N VAL A 552 0.04 21.78 -18.39
CA VAL A 552 0.70 21.41 -19.66
C VAL A 552 0.82 19.89 -19.87
N ASP A 553 0.87 19.11 -18.79
CA ASP A 553 0.99 17.64 -18.82
C ASP A 553 -0.36 16.90 -18.77
N ALA A 554 -1.47 17.61 -18.57
CA ALA A 554 -2.78 16.99 -18.39
C ALA A 554 -3.44 16.66 -19.74
N ALA A 555 -3.76 15.39 -19.96
CA ALA A 555 -4.59 14.99 -21.10
C ALA A 555 -5.97 15.68 -21.04
N ALA A 556 -6.53 16.03 -22.21
CA ALA A 556 -7.86 16.65 -22.30
C ALA A 556 -9.02 15.80 -21.71
N THR A 557 -8.77 14.51 -21.48
CA THR A 557 -9.67 13.54 -20.84
C THR A 557 -9.46 13.40 -19.33
N ALA A 558 -8.43 14.02 -18.75
CA ALA A 558 -8.14 13.95 -17.32
C ALA A 558 -9.28 14.58 -16.48
N PRO A 559 -9.46 14.19 -15.21
CA PRO A 559 -10.34 14.88 -14.29
C PRO A 559 -10.09 16.39 -14.28
N LEU A 560 -11.14 17.20 -14.20
CA LEU A 560 -11.05 18.65 -14.37
C LEU A 560 -10.11 19.33 -13.37
N GLY A 561 -10.03 18.81 -12.13
CA GLY A 561 -9.07 19.24 -11.10
C GLY A 561 -7.61 18.85 -11.35
N GLN A 562 -7.32 18.08 -12.40
CA GLN A 562 -5.96 17.84 -12.92
C GLN A 562 -5.67 18.70 -14.16
N GLN A 563 -6.69 19.09 -14.92
CA GLN A 563 -6.53 19.97 -16.09
C GLN A 563 -6.20 21.42 -15.68
N VAL A 564 -6.75 21.88 -14.55
CA VAL A 564 -6.49 23.23 -14.01
C VAL A 564 -5.88 23.11 -12.62
N ARG A 565 -4.76 23.80 -12.40
CA ARG A 565 -4.14 24.00 -11.09
C ARG A 565 -4.45 25.41 -10.59
N LEU A 566 -4.38 25.59 -9.29
CA LEU A 566 -4.41 26.91 -8.67
C LEU A 566 -2.98 27.34 -8.35
N GLY A 567 -2.61 28.55 -8.77
CA GLY A 567 -1.31 29.14 -8.46
C GLY A 567 -1.14 29.27 -6.94
N ARG A 568 0.05 28.95 -6.44
CA ARG A 568 0.40 28.99 -5.01
C ARG A 568 0.68 30.43 -4.55
N LEU A 569 -0.31 31.31 -4.71
CA LEU A 569 -0.17 32.76 -4.57
C LEU A 569 0.34 33.18 -3.17
N SER A 570 -0.05 32.47 -2.12
CA SER A 570 0.47 32.70 -0.76
C SER A 570 2.00 32.56 -0.67
N GLU A 571 2.58 31.64 -1.42
CA GLU A 571 4.03 31.36 -1.45
C GLU A 571 4.76 32.29 -2.40
N GLU A 572 4.23 32.48 -3.63
CA GLU A 572 4.80 33.39 -4.64
C GLU A 572 4.92 34.84 -4.11
N TYR A 573 4.00 35.23 -3.23
CA TYR A 573 3.88 36.61 -2.75
C TYR A 573 4.42 36.82 -1.31
N GLY A 574 4.83 35.77 -0.61
CA GLY A 574 5.39 35.88 0.74
C GLY A 574 4.38 36.22 1.85
N GLY A 575 3.14 35.73 1.74
CA GLY A 575 2.11 35.86 2.78
C GLY A 575 1.25 37.14 2.72
N ILE A 576 0.38 37.28 3.72
CA ILE A 576 -0.61 38.38 3.80
C ILE A 576 0.06 39.69 4.23
N GLU A 577 1.15 39.61 4.99
CA GLU A 577 1.91 40.73 5.52
C GLU A 577 2.57 41.52 4.38
N ALA A 578 3.17 40.80 3.42
CA ALA A 578 3.73 41.38 2.20
C ALA A 578 2.65 42.08 1.33
N MET A 579 1.40 41.63 1.41
CA MET A 579 0.24 42.27 0.74
C MET A 579 -0.18 43.55 1.44
N CYS A 580 -0.23 43.52 2.77
CA CYS A 580 -0.62 44.65 3.59
C CYS A 580 0.50 45.70 3.80
N GLY A 581 1.64 45.56 3.12
CA GLY A 581 2.78 46.45 3.27
C GLY A 581 3.41 46.39 4.68
N LEU A 582 3.11 45.34 5.43
CA LEU A 582 3.68 45.08 6.75
C LEU A 582 5.06 44.44 6.56
N PRO A 583 6.03 44.71 7.46
CA PRO A 583 7.24 43.91 7.50
C PRO A 583 6.85 42.44 7.71
N ALA A 584 7.45 41.55 6.92
CA ALA A 584 7.28 40.11 7.13
C ALA A 584 7.58 39.79 8.61
N PRO A 585 6.80 38.91 9.26
CA PRO A 585 6.99 38.62 10.67
C PRO A 585 8.43 38.15 10.85
N THR A 586 9.21 38.89 11.65
CA THR A 586 10.52 38.40 12.10
C THR A 586 10.29 37.04 12.69
N ALA A 587 10.87 36.00 12.07
CA ALA A 587 10.73 34.63 12.52
C ALA A 587 10.89 34.62 14.04
N ALA A 588 9.86 34.16 14.75
CA ALA A 588 9.89 34.14 16.21
C ALA A 588 11.20 33.45 16.60
N PRO A 589 12.05 34.08 17.46
CA PRO A 589 13.35 33.50 17.79
C PRO A 589 13.11 32.08 18.25
N ALA A 590 13.68 31.12 17.51
CA ALA A 590 13.41 29.68 17.69
C ALA A 590 13.45 29.38 19.18
N ALA A 591 12.30 28.96 19.73
CA ALA A 591 11.97 29.14 21.14
C ALA A 591 13.18 28.81 22.01
N THR A 592 13.84 29.85 22.54
CA THR A 592 15.06 29.67 23.30
C THR A 592 14.72 28.77 24.47
N ALA A 593 15.31 27.57 24.47
CA ALA A 593 15.01 26.54 25.45
C ALA A 593 15.02 27.20 26.83
N VAL A 594 13.85 27.18 27.50
CA VAL A 594 13.69 27.81 28.81
C VAL A 594 14.82 27.28 29.67
N PRO A 595 15.77 28.12 30.13
CA PRO A 595 16.87 27.62 30.92
C PRO A 595 16.25 27.03 32.18
N VAL A 596 16.37 25.72 32.34
CA VAL A 596 15.90 25.01 33.53
C VAL A 596 16.52 25.73 34.71
N VAL A 597 15.67 26.40 35.51
CA VAL A 597 16.10 27.06 36.74
C VAL A 597 16.70 25.97 37.60
N ALA A 598 18.03 25.99 37.74
CA ALA A 598 18.75 25.02 38.53
C ALA A 598 18.27 25.12 39.98
N THR A 599 17.42 24.17 40.38
CA THR A 599 17.09 23.97 41.79
C THR A 599 18.38 23.75 42.57
N ALA A 600 18.54 24.48 43.66
CA ALA A 600 19.78 24.52 44.43
C ALA A 600 20.31 23.12 44.78
N ALA A 601 21.63 22.97 44.73
CA ALA A 601 22.31 21.68 44.85
C ALA A 601 22.02 20.96 46.18
N ALA A 602 21.64 19.68 46.08
CA ALA A 602 21.95 18.71 47.11
C ALA A 602 23.48 18.41 47.08
N PRO A 603 24.13 18.14 48.22
CA PRO A 603 25.57 17.93 48.26
C PRO A 603 26.00 16.66 47.52
N ALA A 604 27.15 16.73 46.84
CA ALA A 604 27.67 15.65 46.01
C ALA A 604 28.08 14.40 46.82
N PRO A 605 27.94 13.19 46.26
CA PRO A 605 28.50 11.98 46.84
C PRO A 605 30.03 12.00 46.80
N ALA A 606 30.68 11.51 47.85
CA ALA A 606 32.13 11.46 47.96
C ALA A 606 32.77 10.41 47.03
N ALA A 607 34.03 10.67 46.64
CA ALA A 607 34.83 9.80 45.78
C ALA A 607 35.13 8.42 46.42
N PRO A 608 35.40 7.37 45.61
CA PRO A 608 35.61 6.02 46.12
C PRO A 608 36.92 5.89 46.91
N VAL A 609 36.85 5.22 48.07
CA VAL A 609 37.99 4.84 48.90
C VAL A 609 38.60 3.52 48.36
N PRO A 610 39.94 3.40 48.24
CA PRO A 610 40.56 2.22 47.63
C PRO A 610 40.51 0.96 48.50
N LEU A 611 40.75 -0.17 47.83
CA LEU A 611 40.56 -1.55 48.30
C LEU A 611 41.57 -2.00 49.38
N ALA A 612 41.51 -1.41 50.58
CA ALA A 612 42.41 -1.75 51.69
C ALA A 612 41.77 -1.76 53.10
N ALA A 613 40.47 -1.46 53.24
CA ALA A 613 39.84 -1.20 54.54
C ALA A 613 38.89 -2.31 55.07
N TRP A 614 38.65 -3.40 54.32
CA TRP A 614 37.67 -4.44 54.69
C TRP A 614 38.21 -5.61 55.53
N VAL A 615 39.41 -5.49 56.11
CA VAL A 615 40.04 -6.54 56.95
C VAL A 615 40.05 -6.16 58.45
N ALA A 616 39.55 -4.98 58.82
CA ALA A 616 39.42 -4.57 60.21
C ALA A 616 37.95 -4.30 60.58
N LEU A 617 37.58 -4.56 61.83
CA LEU A 617 36.26 -4.30 62.46
C LEU A 617 35.12 -5.27 62.14
N ALA A 618 35.45 -6.51 61.80
CA ALA A 618 34.72 -7.66 62.36
C ALA A 618 35.23 -7.95 63.79
N LEU A 619 35.08 -7.00 64.73
CA LEU A 619 35.31 -7.16 66.18
C LEU A 619 34.99 -5.84 66.92
N LEU A 620 33.89 -5.83 67.70
CA LEU A 620 33.48 -4.96 68.83
C LEU A 620 31.94 -4.95 68.86
N ALA A 621 31.28 -5.94 69.48
CA ALA A 621 31.07 -6.08 70.93
C ALA A 621 30.07 -5.06 71.53
N SER A 622 28.85 -5.55 71.75
CA SER A 622 28.09 -5.45 73.01
C SER A 622 27.78 -4.08 73.64
N VAL A 623 26.48 -3.78 73.86
CA VAL A 623 25.80 -3.70 75.20
C VAL A 623 24.32 -3.26 75.06
N ALA A 624 23.49 -3.71 76.01
CA ALA A 624 22.04 -3.52 76.27
C ALA A 624 21.38 -2.15 75.89
N VAL A 625 20.05 -1.98 75.74
CA VAL A 625 18.82 -2.46 76.45
C VAL A 625 17.62 -2.45 75.44
N GLY A 626 16.47 -3.15 75.56
CA GLY A 626 15.94 -4.17 76.49
C GLY A 626 14.41 -4.02 76.78
N PHE A 627 13.67 -5.14 76.92
CA PHE A 627 12.20 -5.30 77.14
C PHE A 627 11.24 -4.88 76.01
N GLY A 628 10.16 -5.60 75.67
CA GLY A 628 9.66 -6.96 76.02
C GLY A 628 9.02 -7.59 74.75
N GLY A 629 8.82 -8.91 74.59
CA GLY A 629 7.98 -9.81 75.40
C GLY A 629 6.61 -9.98 74.69
N GLY A 630 6.21 -11.13 74.12
CA GLY A 630 6.86 -12.46 74.05
C GLY A 630 6.39 -13.31 72.84
N TRP A 631 6.98 -14.50 72.64
CA TRP A 631 6.35 -15.84 72.74
C TRP A 631 5.31 -16.18 71.62
N LEU A 632 5.34 -17.31 70.88
CA LEU A 632 6.09 -18.57 70.95
C LEU A 632 6.19 -19.24 69.53
N VAL A 633 7.40 -19.69 69.12
CA VAL A 633 7.72 -21.04 68.52
C VAL A 633 7.15 -21.44 67.12
N PHE A 634 7.96 -21.62 66.05
CA PHE A 634 8.92 -22.72 65.68
C PHE A 634 8.22 -23.95 65.00
N ARG A 635 8.81 -24.77 64.09
CA ARG A 635 10.19 -24.90 63.57
C ARG A 635 10.27 -25.57 62.18
N SER A 636 11.36 -25.27 61.47
CA SER A 636 11.90 -25.86 60.23
C SER A 636 12.33 -27.34 60.27
N THR A 637 12.51 -27.98 59.10
CA THR A 637 13.51 -29.06 58.88
C THR A 637 14.21 -28.99 57.50
N MET A 638 15.55 -28.96 57.52
CA MET A 638 16.51 -29.43 56.49
C MET A 638 16.94 -30.89 56.85
N PRO A 639 17.90 -31.65 56.22
CA PRO A 639 19.07 -31.23 55.40
C PRO A 639 19.65 -32.20 54.30
N ALA A 640 20.81 -31.79 53.74
CA ALA A 640 21.88 -32.57 53.06
C ALA A 640 21.59 -33.18 51.66
N GLY A 641 22.54 -33.33 50.72
CA GLY A 641 23.96 -32.94 50.65
C GLY A 641 24.89 -34.10 50.25
N VAL A 642 25.70 -33.96 49.16
CA VAL A 642 27.00 -34.63 48.85
C VAL A 642 27.42 -34.41 47.37
N ALA A 643 28.73 -34.23 47.14
CA ALA A 643 29.50 -34.31 45.88
C ALA A 643 30.87 -35.00 46.23
N PRO A 644 31.82 -35.38 45.34
CA PRO A 644 32.11 -34.83 44.00
C PRO A 644 32.63 -35.84 42.92
N GLY A 645 33.08 -35.35 41.76
CA GLY A 645 33.92 -36.11 40.82
C GLY A 645 34.19 -35.39 39.49
N ALA A 646 35.41 -34.90 39.25
CA ALA A 646 35.78 -34.15 38.04
C ALA A 646 36.68 -34.95 37.09
N ARG A 647 36.62 -34.65 35.78
CA ARG A 647 37.75 -34.81 34.84
C ARG A 647 37.62 -33.90 33.63
N SER A 648 38.72 -33.23 33.28
CA SER A 648 38.87 -32.36 32.13
C SER A 648 39.46 -33.09 30.91
N ARG A 649 39.04 -32.69 29.71
CA ARG A 649 39.83 -32.79 28.48
C ARG A 649 39.42 -31.66 27.52
N SER A 650 40.39 -30.88 27.06
CA SER A 650 40.26 -30.08 25.85
C SER A 650 40.74 -30.90 24.65
N LEU A 651 40.16 -30.66 23.47
CA LEU A 651 40.72 -30.99 22.16
C LEU A 651 40.07 -30.08 21.09
N ARG A 652 40.76 -29.91 19.96
CA ARG A 652 40.38 -29.01 18.85
C ARG A 652 39.51 -29.73 17.80
N GLY A 653 38.85 -28.94 16.96
CA GLY A 653 38.15 -29.36 15.74
C GLY A 653 36.62 -29.32 15.88
N GLN A 654 35.84 -28.90 14.89
CA GLN A 654 36.13 -28.42 13.53
C GLN A 654 35.22 -27.22 13.20
N GLN A 655 35.70 -26.27 12.40
CA GLN A 655 34.79 -25.41 11.62
C GLN A 655 34.36 -26.22 10.40
N ALA A 656 33.06 -26.44 10.23
CA ALA A 656 32.49 -26.97 8.99
C ALA A 656 32.13 -25.79 8.09
N SER A 657 32.92 -25.58 7.04
CA SER A 657 32.58 -24.67 5.94
C SER A 657 31.56 -25.35 5.03
N GLY A 658 30.30 -24.95 5.09
CA GLY A 658 29.30 -25.32 4.09
C GLY A 658 29.57 -24.55 2.79
N GLY A 659 30.13 -25.22 1.79
CA GLY A 659 30.29 -24.67 0.45
C GLY A 659 28.97 -24.74 -0.32
N PHE A 660 28.59 -23.65 -0.98
CA PHE A 660 27.52 -23.66 -1.97
C PHE A 660 28.02 -24.31 -3.27
N THR A 661 27.37 -25.38 -3.71
CA THR A 661 27.61 -25.98 -5.02
C THR A 661 26.65 -25.37 -6.03
N TYR A 662 27.19 -24.60 -6.98
CA TYR A 662 26.42 -24.05 -8.09
C TYR A 662 26.20 -25.16 -9.15
N TYR A 663 24.97 -25.60 -9.32
CA TYR A 663 24.56 -26.36 -10.51
C TYR A 663 24.03 -25.38 -11.55
N GLY A 664 24.57 -25.41 -12.76
CA GLY A 664 24.14 -24.54 -13.85
C GLY A 664 24.11 -25.29 -15.18
N GLU A 665 22.91 -25.51 -15.70
CA GLU A 665 22.59 -25.94 -17.06
C GLU A 665 21.15 -25.45 -17.40
N PRO A 666 20.75 -25.41 -18.68
CA PRO A 666 21.44 -24.72 -19.76
C PRO A 666 20.49 -23.70 -20.45
N ALA A 667 21.05 -22.63 -21.04
CA ALA A 667 20.23 -21.64 -21.73
C ALA A 667 19.74 -22.16 -23.09
N GLY A 668 18.43 -22.38 -23.21
CA GLY A 668 17.77 -22.70 -24.48
C GLY A 668 17.91 -21.57 -25.51
N GLN A 669 18.20 -21.94 -26.75
CA GLN A 669 18.41 -21.01 -27.86
C GLN A 669 17.11 -20.29 -28.25
N SER A 670 17.19 -18.99 -28.52
CA SER A 670 16.13 -18.21 -29.16
C SER A 670 16.58 -17.69 -30.53
N ASP A 671 15.83 -18.05 -31.58
CA ASP A 671 16.14 -17.69 -32.97
C ASP A 671 16.00 -16.18 -33.24
N LEU A 672 17.10 -15.49 -33.54
CA LEU A 672 17.11 -14.19 -34.23
C LEU A 672 18.29 -14.10 -35.23
N PRO A 673 18.10 -13.50 -36.42
CA PRO A 673 19.07 -13.57 -37.52
C PRO A 673 20.29 -12.64 -37.36
N PRO A 674 21.48 -13.02 -37.90
CA PRO A 674 22.74 -12.33 -37.64
C PRO A 674 22.99 -11.14 -38.58
N ALA A 675 23.19 -9.94 -38.02
CA ALA A 675 23.73 -8.78 -38.75
C ALA A 675 24.48 -7.73 -37.91
N HIS A 676 24.42 -7.77 -36.57
CA HIS A 676 24.94 -6.67 -35.72
C HIS A 676 25.84 -7.09 -34.54
N ALA A 677 26.14 -8.38 -34.35
CA ALA A 677 26.96 -8.85 -33.23
C ALA A 677 28.49 -8.64 -33.45
N ASP A 678 28.97 -8.72 -34.69
CA ASP A 678 30.41 -8.79 -34.96
C ASP A 678 31.11 -7.43 -34.96
N LEU A 679 30.38 -6.34 -35.24
CA LEU A 679 30.95 -4.98 -35.23
C LEU A 679 31.40 -4.53 -33.83
N LEU A 680 30.79 -5.06 -32.76
CA LEU A 680 31.17 -4.75 -31.38
C LEU A 680 32.41 -5.54 -30.93
N ARG A 681 32.67 -6.72 -31.49
CA ARG A 681 33.77 -7.60 -31.06
C ARG A 681 35.11 -7.15 -31.60
N ASP A 682 35.17 -6.76 -32.88
CA ASP A 682 36.39 -6.20 -33.48
C ASP A 682 36.82 -4.87 -32.82
N LEU A 683 35.85 -4.10 -32.31
CA LEU A 683 36.09 -2.85 -31.60
C LEU A 683 36.64 -3.05 -30.16
N LEU A 684 36.51 -4.26 -29.60
CA LEU A 684 36.89 -4.60 -28.23
C LEU A 684 38.12 -5.54 -28.14
N GLY A 685 38.67 -5.98 -29.28
CA GLY A 685 39.96 -6.70 -29.33
C GLY A 685 39.99 -8.05 -28.61
N LEU A 686 38.84 -8.72 -28.48
CA LEU A 686 38.72 -9.98 -27.75
C LEU A 686 39.21 -11.18 -28.59
N PRO A 687 39.94 -12.15 -28.00
CA PRO A 687 40.39 -13.35 -28.72
C PRO A 687 39.21 -14.30 -29.05
N PRO A 688 39.30 -15.08 -30.14
CA PRO A 688 38.26 -16.04 -30.51
C PRO A 688 38.22 -17.21 -29.51
N THR A 689 37.01 -17.61 -29.11
CA THR A 689 36.78 -18.83 -28.33
C THR A 689 36.90 -20.09 -29.20
N PRO A 690 37.46 -21.20 -28.68
CA PRO A 690 37.54 -22.45 -29.41
C PRO A 690 36.15 -23.06 -29.63
N VAL A 691 35.93 -23.63 -30.81
CA VAL A 691 34.74 -24.42 -31.13
C VAL A 691 34.93 -25.82 -30.57
N TRP A 692 34.02 -26.25 -29.70
CA TRP A 692 33.84 -27.66 -29.37
C TRP A 692 32.71 -28.22 -30.23
N GLN A 693 32.90 -29.45 -30.70
CA GLN A 693 32.02 -30.16 -31.61
C GLN A 693 31.53 -31.39 -30.84
N GLU A 694 30.23 -31.49 -30.60
CA GLU A 694 29.62 -32.66 -29.97
C GLU A 694 29.35 -33.73 -31.05
N ASP A 695 29.79 -34.96 -30.79
CA ASP A 695 29.36 -36.18 -31.47
C ASP A 695 28.50 -36.98 -30.48
N ASP A 696 27.37 -37.54 -30.94
CA ASP A 696 26.43 -38.35 -30.15
C ASP A 696 26.99 -39.76 -29.81
N ASP A 697 26.66 -40.33 -28.64
CA ASP A 697 26.09 -41.70 -28.50
C ASP A 697 25.84 -42.16 -27.02
N ASP A 698 24.87 -43.07 -26.91
CA ASP A 698 24.25 -43.77 -25.74
C ASP A 698 25.12 -44.35 -24.59
N GLY A 699 24.50 -44.53 -23.39
CA GLY A 699 24.60 -45.84 -22.67
C GLY A 699 24.84 -45.92 -21.14
N ASP A 700 23.82 -46.40 -20.41
CA ASP A 700 23.80 -47.27 -19.19
C ASP A 700 24.71 -47.10 -17.93
N LEU A 701 24.05 -46.83 -16.80
CA LEU A 701 24.03 -47.56 -15.51
C LEU A 701 25.32 -48.16 -14.85
N LEU A 702 25.72 -47.64 -13.68
CA LEU A 702 25.96 -48.31 -12.35
C LEU A 702 27.01 -47.60 -11.44
N THR A 703 27.10 -48.04 -10.17
CA THR A 703 27.60 -47.29 -8.99
C THR A 703 29.00 -47.77 -8.48
N PRO A 704 29.50 -47.42 -7.26
CA PRO A 704 30.52 -46.37 -7.04
C PRO A 704 31.85 -46.88 -6.42
N ALA A 705 32.97 -46.14 -6.60
CA ALA A 705 34.20 -46.39 -5.83
C ALA A 705 35.18 -45.18 -5.78
N ASP A 706 35.69 -44.97 -4.55
CA ASP A 706 37.04 -44.53 -4.13
C ASP A 706 37.61 -43.13 -4.43
N GLU A 707 38.41 -42.68 -3.45
CA GLU A 707 39.07 -41.38 -3.28
C GLU A 707 40.45 -41.29 -4.00
N ASP A 708 41.11 -40.14 -3.85
CA ASP A 708 42.54 -39.88 -4.10
C ASP A 708 43.06 -39.93 -5.56
N ASP A 709 42.90 -38.81 -6.27
CA ASP A 709 44.07 -37.99 -6.67
C ASP A 709 43.62 -36.61 -7.17
N LEU A 710 44.24 -35.52 -6.68
CA LEU A 710 44.62 -34.35 -7.50
C LEU A 710 45.49 -33.39 -6.69
N ARG A 711 46.68 -33.08 -7.23
CA ARG A 711 47.75 -32.34 -6.54
C ARG A 711 47.64 -30.83 -6.72
N GLU A 712 48.27 -30.12 -5.79
CA GLU A 712 48.36 -28.67 -5.73
C GLU A 712 48.79 -28.01 -7.05
N LEU A 713 48.08 -26.94 -7.42
CA LEU A 713 48.64 -25.87 -8.25
C LEU A 713 48.21 -24.52 -7.68
N ARG A 714 49.03 -23.99 -6.76
CA ARG A 714 48.84 -22.64 -6.21
C ARG A 714 49.17 -21.60 -7.28
N VAL A 715 48.17 -20.83 -7.69
CA VAL A 715 48.36 -19.51 -8.30
C VAL A 715 48.03 -18.47 -7.25
N ASP A 716 49.02 -17.67 -6.87
CA ASP A 716 48.92 -16.64 -5.84
C ASP A 716 48.33 -15.36 -6.45
N LEU A 717 47.04 -15.11 -6.23
CA LEU A 717 46.38 -13.84 -6.59
C LEU A 717 46.16 -13.03 -5.30
N GLY A 718 47.03 -12.05 -5.09
CA GLY A 718 47.04 -11.23 -3.88
C GLY A 718 45.76 -10.41 -3.69
N ALA A 719 45.31 -10.31 -2.44
CA ALA A 719 44.16 -9.51 -2.06
C ALA A 719 44.39 -8.00 -2.30
N PRO A 720 43.40 -7.25 -2.81
CA PRO A 720 43.46 -5.79 -2.87
C PRO A 720 43.52 -5.17 -1.46
N ARG A 721 44.19 -4.02 -1.35
CA ARG A 721 44.17 -3.19 -0.14
C ARG A 721 43.40 -1.90 -0.43
N SER A 722 42.57 -1.49 0.52
CA SER A 722 41.81 -0.23 0.59
C SER A 722 40.67 0.00 -0.42
N ASP A 723 39.61 0.63 0.08
CA ASP A 723 38.31 0.80 -0.59
C ASP A 723 38.30 1.82 -1.73
N GLU A 724 39.42 2.52 -1.99
CA GLU A 724 39.52 3.54 -3.05
C GLU A 724 39.57 2.94 -4.46
N ASP A 725 40.10 1.73 -4.64
CA ASP A 725 40.23 1.11 -5.97
C ASP A 725 38.91 0.52 -6.49
N VAL A 726 38.01 0.11 -5.59
CA VAL A 726 36.65 -0.35 -5.96
C VAL A 726 35.82 0.80 -6.54
N LEU A 727 35.99 2.01 -5.99
CA LEU A 727 35.27 3.21 -6.42
C LEU A 727 35.68 3.72 -7.81
N ARG A 728 36.94 3.52 -8.24
CA ARG A 728 37.34 3.84 -9.62
C ARG A 728 36.76 2.86 -10.64
N HIS A 729 36.70 1.57 -10.29
CA HIS A 729 36.18 0.55 -11.20
C HIS A 729 34.67 0.70 -11.48
N LEU A 730 33.91 1.27 -10.54
CA LEU A 730 32.47 1.52 -10.69
C LEU A 730 32.11 2.85 -11.38
N LEU A 731 33.05 3.78 -11.53
CA LEU A 731 32.79 5.13 -12.09
C LEU A 731 33.41 5.38 -13.47
N GLY A 732 34.16 4.44 -14.03
CA GLY A 732 34.58 4.47 -15.44
C GLY A 732 35.52 5.61 -15.82
N VAL A 733 36.52 5.90 -14.97
CA VAL A 733 37.60 6.88 -15.23
C VAL A 733 38.97 6.24 -15.02
#